data_AF-A0A927MR07-F1
#
_entry.id   AF-A0A927MR07-F1
#
_cell.length_a   1.000
_cell.length_b   1.000
_cell.length_c   1.000
_cell.angle_alpha   90.00
_cell.angle_beta   90.00
_cell.angle_gamma   90.00
#
_symmetry.space_group_name_H-M   'P 1'
#
loop_
_entity.id
_entity.type
_entity.pdbx_description
1 polymer ?
#
loop_
_entity_poly.entity_id
_entity_poly.type
_entity_poly.pdbx_seq_one_letter_code
_entity_poly.pdbx_strand_id
1 'polypeptide(L)'
;MRSWSLRPLALGLSTLALAAGGLLAAGPGQAEVSATGTADPADPTETAETVPVVTVRPDPSYQQPAFEGWGTSLVWFANATGEYPEPIRERLAQLVFGEDGLNLNIARYNIGGGNAPDVADYLRPGGAVQGWWKAPEGTTREDVDWWSADDPADWNWDADQTQRWWVDRIKQDITTWETFSNSPPWFMTESGYVSGGFDASQDQLKPGSVDDFAQYLVRATEHLEDAHGIRVDTIDPFNEPNTSYWGTTLGPDGKPVGGRQEGAHIGPGPQQQVIRALAPVLDASTTEARIAAMDETNPSTFVRNWTSYPAEVKAAVSRMNVHTYGTGQRTAVRDLAKSDDRPLWMSEVEGDWGNGQDFEDMTPGLGLAQQITDDLRELEPSAWVFWQPVEDYDNMAPGGEGDLGGNWGEIQLPFDCTAQDTLQTCAIRTNQKFNTARNFTHYIRRGDQLVKVDDTNTVAAIRSDARGATLVHTNKSTSARDVRIDLSKFSTVGPNAAVTAVVTDASGALVERAAVPVEAATATVRVPGQSVTTLVVSDVSGVAEDAATIRAGHAYRFVGVQSGRSLDAEQQGLVIRTTDGARGDQLWTLTQLSQGWSNRERYQVRALDGRQVALRSGSLVLEPAQKAPDEAAQWYLSTTGDGTYTIASVTGPGNIEVGGEASADGSAVGTWQPTAGPNQRWRLVDETIQAITDVDVFTMPGVAPTLPATVTPQRVGGAGAAIPVQWRPVPPLRWERVGRVVVVGTATDPATSRTYAVRAVVVVDTVSSTEPASARTYVGGTPELPSTVTAVSDRHDARVRLPVAWMTDDVTYGQVGEVTVPGTATLPDGSTLPASVVVTVTEPVEANAALTPGTLAAATYTEPGYSAQGVVNGDPSDKAWSNWRSGTQRPGDTLSVTLPVPRDVTRVVTRFYQDGGNVSYARTVQVEALLAGAWQPVSEVVTVDATGPAAPVVSVPVTLVRTSAVRVVMTANGYMTVSEVEVFAKSPT
;
A
#
# COMPACT_ATOMS: atom_id res chain seq x y z
N MET A 1 7.04 64.78 14.40
CA MET A 1 5.97 65.81 14.40
C MET A 1 5.66 66.18 12.96
N ARG A 2 4.38 66.38 12.59
CA ARG A 2 3.92 67.02 11.32
C ARG A 2 4.33 66.32 10.00
N SER A 3 3.61 66.45 8.89
CA SER A 3 2.15 66.54 8.65
C SER A 3 1.90 66.60 7.13
N TRP A 4 0.97 65.79 6.61
CA TRP A 4 0.14 66.11 5.42
C TRP A 4 0.90 66.16 4.06
N SER A 5 0.27 66.09 2.87
CA SER A 5 -1.02 65.47 2.46
C SER A 5 -1.20 65.52 0.92
N LEU A 6 -2.08 64.65 0.40
CA LEU A 6 -2.88 64.82 -0.83
C LEU A 6 -2.26 64.60 -2.24
N ARG A 7 -3.12 64.00 -3.09
CA ARG A 7 -3.12 63.92 -4.57
C ARG A 7 -3.77 65.24 -5.13
N PRO A 8 -4.29 65.39 -6.38
CA PRO A 8 -4.34 64.48 -7.55
C PRO A 8 -4.12 65.16 -8.93
N LEU A 9 -4.35 64.41 -10.01
CA LEU A 9 -4.89 64.91 -11.29
C LEU A 9 -5.82 63.84 -11.90
N ALA A 10 -6.85 64.25 -12.64
CA ALA A 10 -7.90 63.36 -13.16
C ALA A 10 -8.66 63.99 -14.36
N LEU A 11 -9.22 63.15 -15.24
CA LEU A 11 -10.24 63.42 -16.26
C LEU A 11 -10.59 62.07 -16.96
N GLY A 12 -11.84 61.71 -17.27
CA GLY A 12 -13.15 62.29 -16.93
C GLY A 12 -14.31 61.65 -17.76
N LEU A 13 -15.57 62.00 -17.43
CA LEU A 13 -16.83 61.67 -18.15
C LEU A 13 -17.28 60.17 -18.07
N SER A 14 -18.58 59.77 -18.04
CA SER A 14 -19.90 60.45 -17.98
C SER A 14 -21.05 59.38 -17.88
N THR A 15 -22.26 59.54 -17.31
CA THR A 15 -22.92 60.49 -16.37
C THR A 15 -24.37 60.02 -16.03
N LEU A 16 -24.93 60.39 -14.85
CA LEU A 16 -26.36 60.34 -14.42
C LEU A 16 -27.02 58.94 -14.18
N ALA A 17 -28.06 58.73 -13.34
CA ALA A 17 -28.85 59.53 -12.36
C ALA A 17 -29.52 58.57 -11.33
N LEU A 18 -29.65 58.83 -10.00
CA LEU A 18 -30.66 59.66 -9.27
C LEU A 18 -32.13 59.23 -9.51
N ALA A 19 -33.06 59.09 -8.54
CA ALA A 19 -33.16 59.36 -7.07
C ALA A 19 -34.42 58.57 -6.52
N ALA A 20 -34.96 58.59 -5.29
CA ALA A 20 -34.60 58.77 -3.86
C ALA A 20 -35.93 58.88 -3.03
N GLY A 21 -36.02 58.29 -1.82
CA GLY A 21 -37.10 58.49 -0.80
C GLY A 21 -38.42 57.70 -0.99
N GLY A 22 -39.27 57.46 0.03
CA GLY A 22 -39.10 57.65 1.49
C GLY A 22 -40.39 57.51 2.36
N LEU A 23 -40.29 56.74 3.46
CA LEU A 23 -41.06 56.78 4.75
C LEU A 23 -42.62 56.69 4.82
N LEU A 24 -43.09 55.56 5.40
CA LEU A 24 -44.12 55.36 6.45
C LEU A 24 -45.50 56.11 6.47
N ALA A 25 -46.59 55.33 6.50
CA ALA A 25 -47.83 55.58 7.26
C ALA A 25 -48.61 54.27 7.52
N ALA A 26 -49.62 54.26 8.41
CA ALA A 26 -50.32 53.05 8.90
C ALA A 26 -51.73 52.80 8.31
N GLY A 27 -52.30 51.61 8.56
CA GLY A 27 -53.64 51.19 8.13
C GLY A 27 -54.83 51.85 8.88
N PRO A 28 -56.07 51.42 8.61
CA PRO A 28 -56.54 50.09 9.05
C PRO A 28 -57.21 49.25 7.94
N GLY A 29 -57.50 47.98 8.24
CA GLY A 29 -58.10 47.02 7.29
C GLY A 29 -59.57 46.65 7.55
N GLN A 30 -60.13 45.85 6.65
CA GLN A 30 -61.37 45.08 6.81
C GLN A 30 -61.21 43.70 6.14
N ALA A 31 -61.86 42.68 6.69
CA ALA A 31 -62.05 41.38 6.07
C ALA A 31 -63.10 41.48 4.92
N GLU A 32 -63.35 40.50 4.06
CA GLU A 32 -63.07 39.05 4.07
C GLU A 32 -63.00 38.59 2.59
N VAL A 33 -62.38 37.47 2.21
CA VAL A 33 -63.04 36.17 1.91
C VAL A 33 -61.95 35.21 1.37
N SER A 34 -62.13 33.91 1.59
CA SER A 34 -61.20 32.83 1.25
C SER A 34 -60.82 32.71 -0.24
N ALA A 35 -59.53 32.50 -0.50
CA ALA A 35 -59.01 31.87 -1.72
C ALA A 35 -57.84 30.94 -1.35
N THR A 36 -57.77 29.76 -1.98
CA THR A 36 -56.72 28.77 -1.73
C THR A 36 -55.41 29.16 -2.41
N GLY A 37 -54.39 29.55 -1.63
CA GLY A 37 -53.02 29.72 -2.09
C GLY A 37 -52.19 28.47 -1.85
N THR A 38 -51.35 28.09 -2.83
CA THR A 38 -50.37 27.01 -2.71
C THR A 38 -49.28 27.38 -1.69
N ALA A 39 -48.81 26.40 -0.92
CA ALA A 39 -47.53 26.54 -0.24
C ALA A 39 -46.40 26.54 -1.29
N ASP A 40 -45.41 27.41 -1.11
CA ASP A 40 -44.18 27.38 -1.90
C ASP A 40 -43.42 26.05 -1.69
N PRO A 41 -42.67 25.58 -2.70
CA PRO A 41 -41.83 24.39 -2.54
C PRO A 41 -40.77 24.67 -1.45
N ALA A 42 -40.52 23.66 -0.62
CA ALA A 42 -39.41 23.71 0.32
C ALA A 42 -38.07 23.86 -0.42
N ASP A 43 -37.08 24.46 0.24
CA ASP A 43 -35.70 24.49 -0.27
C ASP A 43 -35.24 23.07 -0.67
N PRO A 44 -34.49 22.92 -1.77
CA PRO A 44 -33.82 21.67 -2.07
C PRO A 44 -32.89 21.35 -0.90
N THR A 45 -33.18 20.26 -0.20
CA THR A 45 -32.29 19.77 0.86
C THR A 45 -30.95 19.44 0.24
N GLU A 46 -29.94 20.26 0.55
CA GLU A 46 -28.57 20.06 0.12
C GLU A 46 -28.11 18.69 0.59
N THR A 47 -28.04 17.72 -0.33
CA THR A 47 -27.65 16.35 -0.03
C THR A 47 -26.16 16.37 0.33
N ALA A 48 -25.88 16.48 1.63
CA ALA A 48 -24.54 16.56 2.18
C ALA A 48 -23.67 15.46 1.56
N GLU A 49 -22.70 15.88 0.73
CA GLU A 49 -21.90 14.98 -0.08
C GLU A 49 -21.15 14.01 0.84
N THR A 50 -21.38 12.71 0.64
CA THR A 50 -20.85 11.66 1.53
C THR A 50 -19.36 11.45 1.27
N VAL A 51 -18.55 12.31 1.88
CA VAL A 51 -17.09 12.30 1.74
C VAL A 51 -16.53 10.92 2.15
N PRO A 52 -15.74 10.26 1.29
CA PRO A 52 -15.15 8.96 1.61
C PRO A 52 -14.26 9.03 2.85
N VAL A 53 -14.44 8.07 3.75
CA VAL A 53 -13.64 7.98 4.99
C VAL A 53 -12.63 6.84 4.89
N VAL A 54 -11.35 7.16 4.93
CA VAL A 54 -10.24 6.18 5.07
C VAL A 54 -9.90 6.08 6.56
N THR A 55 -9.62 4.87 7.06
CA THR A 55 -9.10 4.69 8.43
C THR A 55 -7.62 4.31 8.35
N VAL A 56 -6.80 4.95 9.18
CA VAL A 56 -5.33 4.85 9.15
C VAL A 56 -4.81 4.61 10.56
N ARG A 57 -4.10 3.51 10.77
CA ARG A 57 -3.60 3.07 12.08
C ARG A 57 -2.08 2.90 12.06
N PRO A 58 -1.31 3.89 12.54
CA PRO A 58 0.12 3.70 12.79
C PRO A 58 0.32 2.69 13.93
N ASP A 59 1.21 1.71 13.73
CA ASP A 59 1.48 0.63 14.68
C ASP A 59 2.95 0.67 15.14
N PRO A 60 3.24 1.30 16.30
CA PRO A 60 4.60 1.45 16.80
C PRO A 60 5.23 0.15 17.33
N SER A 61 4.57 -1.02 17.19
CA SER A 61 5.16 -2.33 17.47
C SER A 61 6.08 -2.86 16.37
N TYR A 62 6.15 -2.18 15.22
CA TYR A 62 7.06 -2.48 14.10
C TYR A 62 7.71 -1.19 13.62
N GLN A 63 8.95 -0.98 14.04
CA GLN A 63 9.73 0.24 13.90
C GLN A 63 10.95 -0.02 13.00
N GLN A 64 11.16 0.79 11.98
CA GLN A 64 12.39 0.77 11.20
C GLN A 64 13.58 1.26 12.07
N PRO A 65 14.84 1.12 11.59
CA PRO A 65 15.97 1.79 12.23
C PRO A 65 15.76 3.30 12.36
N ALA A 66 16.55 3.95 13.21
CA ALA A 66 16.58 5.40 13.25
C ALA A 66 16.96 5.96 11.86
N PHE A 67 16.09 6.78 11.30
CA PHE A 67 16.25 7.36 9.98
C PHE A 67 17.46 8.32 10.00
N GLU A 68 18.37 8.15 9.05
CA GLU A 68 19.60 8.94 8.90
C GLU A 68 19.29 10.30 8.28
N GLY A 69 18.28 10.36 7.41
CA GLY A 69 17.73 11.61 6.89
C GLY A 69 17.48 11.61 5.38
N TRP A 70 17.44 12.82 4.83
CA TRP A 70 17.14 13.10 3.43
C TRP A 70 18.38 13.67 2.74
N GLY A 71 18.65 13.23 1.51
CA GLY A 71 19.84 13.66 0.78
C GLY A 71 19.63 14.02 -0.67
N THR A 72 20.69 14.49 -1.31
CA THR A 72 20.78 14.69 -2.76
C THR A 72 22.17 14.31 -3.25
N SER A 73 22.26 13.88 -4.51
CA SER A 73 23.51 13.89 -5.24
C SER A 73 23.84 15.30 -5.77
N LEU A 74 25.05 15.79 -5.50
CA LEU A 74 25.59 17.05 -6.05
C LEU A 74 25.93 16.96 -7.55
N VAL A 75 25.64 15.82 -8.17
CA VAL A 75 25.79 15.57 -9.60
C VAL A 75 25.19 16.68 -10.46
N TRP A 76 25.94 17.07 -11.49
CA TRP A 76 25.65 18.07 -12.52
C TRP A 76 25.24 19.47 -12.06
N PHE A 77 24.19 19.66 -11.27
CA PHE A 77 23.72 20.98 -10.85
C PHE A 77 24.78 21.75 -10.07
N ALA A 78 25.52 21.10 -9.17
CA ALA A 78 26.57 21.79 -8.42
C ALA A 78 27.81 22.07 -9.30
N ASN A 79 28.07 21.22 -10.31
CA ASN A 79 29.06 21.50 -11.34
C ASN A 79 28.67 22.70 -12.23
N ALA A 80 27.40 22.82 -12.63
CA ALA A 80 26.91 23.95 -13.43
C ALA A 80 26.84 25.27 -12.63
N THR A 81 26.39 25.21 -11.37
CA THR A 81 25.98 26.41 -10.61
C THR A 81 27.02 26.93 -9.61
N GLY A 82 28.09 26.18 -9.32
CA GLY A 82 29.07 26.58 -8.29
C GLY A 82 29.77 27.93 -8.57
N GLU A 83 30.00 28.26 -9.84
CA GLU A 83 30.59 29.53 -10.29
C GLU A 83 29.57 30.67 -10.50
N TYR A 84 28.27 30.42 -10.30
CA TYR A 84 27.24 31.45 -10.49
C TYR A 84 27.40 32.63 -9.52
N PRO A 85 26.92 33.84 -9.88
CA PRO A 85 26.89 35.00 -8.99
C PRO A 85 26.34 34.65 -7.60
N GLU A 86 27.04 35.11 -6.56
CA GLU A 86 26.79 34.74 -5.15
C GLU A 86 25.31 34.73 -4.73
N PRO A 87 24.46 35.73 -5.08
CA PRO A 87 23.04 35.73 -4.69
C PRO A 87 22.20 34.61 -5.32
N ILE A 88 22.63 34.04 -6.46
CA ILE A 88 21.95 32.93 -7.15
C ILE A 88 22.30 31.62 -6.46
N ARG A 89 23.60 31.32 -6.32
CA ARG A 89 24.05 30.07 -5.69
C ARG A 89 23.71 29.99 -4.20
N GLU A 90 23.72 31.11 -3.46
CA GLU A 90 23.19 31.15 -2.09
C GLU A 90 21.67 30.89 -2.05
N ARG A 91 20.90 31.39 -3.02
CA ARG A 91 19.46 31.11 -3.08
C ARG A 91 19.20 29.63 -3.38
N LEU A 92 19.99 28.99 -4.24
CA LEU A 92 19.91 27.55 -4.47
C LEU A 92 20.30 26.76 -3.20
N ALA A 93 21.40 27.10 -2.53
CA ALA A 93 21.81 26.45 -1.28
C ALA A 93 20.73 26.56 -0.19
N GLN A 94 20.08 27.71 -0.05
CA GLN A 94 18.96 27.91 0.88
C GLN A 94 17.66 27.20 0.44
N LEU A 95 17.47 26.90 -0.85
CA LEU A 95 16.34 26.10 -1.33
C LEU A 95 16.57 24.60 -1.12
N VAL A 96 17.80 24.10 -1.22
CA VAL A 96 18.11 22.67 -1.07
C VAL A 96 18.38 22.29 0.40
N PHE A 97 19.25 23.02 1.09
CA PHE A 97 19.75 22.65 2.42
C PHE A 97 19.26 23.55 3.56
N GLY A 98 18.76 24.75 3.26
CA GLY A 98 18.24 25.68 4.29
C GLY A 98 16.97 25.20 4.98
N GLU A 99 16.72 25.70 6.20
CA GLU A 99 15.56 25.34 7.04
C GLU A 99 14.21 25.57 6.35
N ASP A 100 14.07 26.66 5.59
CA ASP A 100 12.88 26.96 4.78
C ASP A 100 12.82 26.14 3.47
N GLY A 101 13.92 25.52 3.05
CA GLY A 101 14.06 24.78 1.79
C GLY A 101 13.54 23.35 1.85
N LEU A 102 14.19 22.45 1.11
CA LEU A 102 14.05 20.99 1.24
C LEU A 102 14.67 20.47 2.54
N ASN A 103 15.53 21.23 3.22
CA ASN A 103 16.11 20.89 4.52
C ASN A 103 16.80 19.49 4.52
N LEU A 104 17.60 19.22 3.48
CA LEU A 104 18.37 17.98 3.33
C LEU A 104 19.60 17.97 4.26
N ASN A 105 19.99 16.79 4.74
CA ASN A 105 21.08 16.61 5.73
C ASN A 105 22.11 15.53 5.32
N ILE A 106 22.04 15.05 4.08
CA ILE A 106 22.95 14.07 3.46
C ILE A 106 23.35 14.60 2.08
N ALA A 107 24.61 14.43 1.67
CA ALA A 107 25.07 14.82 0.34
C ALA A 107 25.96 13.72 -0.29
N ARG A 108 25.71 13.39 -1.56
CA ARG A 108 26.54 12.50 -2.39
C ARG A 108 27.37 13.36 -3.35
N TYR A 109 28.69 13.23 -3.36
CA TYR A 109 29.60 14.00 -4.22
C TYR A 109 30.09 13.14 -5.39
N ASN A 110 29.91 13.60 -6.65
CA ASN A 110 30.37 12.83 -7.82
C ASN A 110 31.86 13.06 -8.07
N ILE A 111 32.68 12.03 -7.88
CA ILE A 111 34.06 11.96 -8.37
C ILE A 111 33.99 11.73 -9.88
N GLY A 112 34.13 12.82 -10.64
CA GLY A 112 34.05 12.80 -12.11
C GLY A 112 35.12 11.92 -12.76
N GLY A 113 34.77 11.34 -13.91
CA GLY A 113 35.72 10.70 -14.82
C GLY A 113 36.42 11.73 -15.72
N GLY A 114 35.67 12.73 -16.21
CA GLY A 114 36.17 13.79 -17.10
C GLY A 114 36.47 13.35 -18.54
N ASN A 115 36.24 14.25 -19.51
CA ASN A 115 36.50 14.01 -20.93
C ASN A 115 38.01 13.98 -21.26
N ALA A 116 38.38 13.26 -22.32
CA ALA A 116 39.75 13.28 -22.85
C ALA A 116 40.14 14.67 -23.41
N PRO A 117 41.40 15.14 -23.32
CA PRO A 117 41.75 16.53 -23.67
C PRO A 117 41.54 16.93 -25.14
N ASP A 118 41.46 15.97 -26.07
CA ASP A 118 41.16 16.19 -27.49
C ASP A 118 39.66 16.07 -27.83
N VAL A 119 38.83 15.62 -26.88
CA VAL A 119 37.38 15.49 -27.02
C VAL A 119 36.71 16.78 -26.55
N ALA A 120 36.08 17.50 -27.50
CA ALA A 120 35.23 18.64 -27.17
C ALA A 120 33.96 18.18 -26.45
N ASP A 121 33.51 18.96 -25.46
CA ASP A 121 32.35 18.61 -24.63
C ASP A 121 31.07 18.39 -25.44
N TYR A 122 30.39 17.28 -25.12
CA TYR A 122 29.21 16.76 -25.81
C TYR A 122 28.12 16.27 -24.83
N LEU A 123 28.39 16.38 -23.53
CA LEU A 123 27.49 16.03 -22.43
C LEU A 123 26.51 17.19 -22.19
N ARG A 124 25.41 16.95 -21.45
CA ARG A 124 24.46 17.98 -21.02
C ARG A 124 25.17 19.07 -20.18
N PRO A 125 24.62 20.29 -20.06
CA PRO A 125 25.11 21.28 -19.11
C PRO A 125 25.26 20.69 -17.70
N GLY A 126 26.40 20.93 -17.04
CA GLY A 126 26.78 20.28 -15.77
C GLY A 126 27.22 18.81 -15.88
N GLY A 127 26.87 18.11 -16.97
CA GLY A 127 27.16 16.70 -17.23
C GLY A 127 28.64 16.35 -17.35
N ALA A 128 29.47 17.30 -17.78
CA ALA A 128 30.93 17.16 -17.84
C ALA A 128 31.58 17.53 -16.51
N VAL A 129 31.56 16.59 -15.56
CA VAL A 129 32.25 16.75 -14.27
C VAL A 129 33.76 16.56 -14.47
N GLN A 130 34.57 17.39 -13.81
CA GLN A 130 36.02 17.34 -13.98
C GLN A 130 36.63 16.16 -13.20
N GLY A 131 37.52 15.41 -13.86
CA GLY A 131 38.31 14.40 -13.19
C GLY A 131 39.49 15.01 -12.43
N TRP A 132 39.90 14.35 -11.34
CA TRP A 132 40.99 14.77 -10.45
C TRP A 132 42.39 14.47 -11.01
N TRP A 133 42.53 14.33 -12.33
CA TRP A 133 43.74 13.95 -13.04
C TRP A 133 44.26 15.08 -13.93
N LYS A 134 45.54 15.02 -14.30
CA LYS A 134 46.25 16.07 -15.03
C LYS A 134 47.06 15.50 -16.20
N ALA A 135 46.42 15.40 -17.36
CA ALA A 135 47.07 14.88 -18.56
C ALA A 135 48.25 15.77 -19.02
N PRO A 136 49.36 15.17 -19.50
CA PRO A 136 50.42 15.88 -20.19
C PRO A 136 49.95 16.73 -21.38
N GLU A 137 50.71 17.79 -21.72
CA GLU A 137 50.39 18.63 -22.88
C GLU A 137 50.47 17.81 -24.18
N GLY A 138 49.35 17.71 -24.90
CA GLY A 138 49.24 16.98 -26.16
C GLY A 138 48.68 15.55 -26.05
N THR A 139 48.33 15.07 -24.84
CA THR A 139 47.62 13.80 -24.63
C THR A 139 46.29 13.77 -25.39
N THR A 140 46.02 12.66 -26.08
CA THR A 140 44.77 12.36 -26.78
C THR A 140 44.04 11.18 -26.14
N ARG A 141 42.78 10.94 -26.51
CA ARG A 141 41.97 9.77 -26.12
C ARG A 141 42.61 8.40 -26.40
N GLU A 142 43.66 8.34 -27.23
CA GLU A 142 44.41 7.11 -27.56
C GLU A 142 45.62 6.89 -26.63
N ASP A 143 46.06 7.93 -25.92
CA ASP A 143 47.18 7.91 -24.97
C ASP A 143 46.67 7.56 -23.55
N VAL A 144 46.63 6.27 -23.20
CA VAL A 144 45.99 5.80 -21.95
C VAL A 144 46.93 5.32 -20.85
N ASP A 145 48.21 5.07 -21.16
CA ASP A 145 49.19 4.46 -20.24
C ASP A 145 50.06 5.50 -19.48
N TRP A 146 49.61 6.75 -19.34
CA TRP A 146 50.42 7.83 -18.75
C TRP A 146 50.20 8.06 -17.26
N TRP A 147 49.00 7.80 -16.73
CA TRP A 147 48.62 8.16 -15.37
C TRP A 147 49.11 7.13 -14.33
N SER A 148 49.64 7.62 -13.21
CA SER A 148 49.88 6.81 -12.02
C SER A 148 49.33 7.47 -10.76
N ALA A 149 48.59 6.70 -9.95
CA ALA A 149 48.14 7.15 -8.63
C ALA A 149 49.30 7.68 -7.75
N ASP A 150 50.50 7.13 -7.93
CA ASP A 150 51.71 7.42 -7.15
C ASP A 150 52.55 8.60 -7.64
N ASP A 151 52.29 9.20 -8.81
CA ASP A 151 52.96 10.44 -9.22
C ASP A 151 52.09 11.67 -8.90
N PRO A 152 52.49 12.56 -7.96
CA PRO A 152 51.74 13.77 -7.65
C PRO A 152 51.62 14.78 -8.82
N ALA A 153 52.36 14.59 -9.92
CA ALA A 153 52.24 15.40 -11.12
C ALA A 153 51.00 15.05 -11.97
N ASP A 154 50.51 13.81 -11.89
CA ASP A 154 49.37 13.29 -12.66
C ASP A 154 48.01 13.63 -12.03
N TRP A 155 48.02 14.27 -10.85
CA TRP A 155 46.82 14.71 -10.12
C TRP A 155 46.50 16.19 -10.37
N ASN A 156 45.20 16.50 -10.44
CA ASN A 156 44.67 17.85 -10.55
C ASN A 156 43.86 18.23 -9.31
N TRP A 157 44.54 18.66 -8.26
CA TRP A 157 43.91 19.16 -7.03
C TRP A 157 43.16 20.49 -7.19
N ASP A 158 43.29 21.15 -8.36
CA ASP A 158 42.52 22.33 -8.77
C ASP A 158 41.25 21.99 -9.56
N ALA A 159 40.93 20.70 -9.79
CA ALA A 159 39.71 20.25 -10.49
C ALA A 159 38.41 20.64 -9.77
N ASP A 160 37.29 20.66 -10.50
CA ASP A 160 35.93 20.58 -9.95
C ASP A 160 35.60 21.63 -8.86
N GLN A 161 36.10 22.87 -9.04
CA GLN A 161 35.92 23.97 -8.09
C GLN A 161 34.44 24.33 -7.88
N THR A 162 33.59 23.98 -8.85
CA THR A 162 32.14 24.18 -8.88
C THR A 162 31.41 23.31 -7.85
N GLN A 163 31.56 21.98 -7.88
CA GLN A 163 31.00 21.15 -6.79
C GLN A 163 31.71 21.42 -5.45
N ARG A 164 33.01 21.73 -5.45
CA ARG A 164 33.74 22.02 -4.20
C ARG A 164 33.29 23.31 -3.51
N TRP A 165 32.82 24.32 -4.25
CA TRP A 165 32.11 25.46 -3.63
C TRP A 165 30.87 25.02 -2.85
N TRP A 166 30.08 24.10 -3.43
CA TRP A 166 28.91 23.55 -2.75
C TRP A 166 29.32 22.79 -1.49
N VAL A 167 30.36 21.96 -1.53
CA VAL A 167 30.91 21.26 -0.35
C VAL A 167 31.29 22.24 0.77
N ASP A 168 32.08 23.27 0.46
CA ASP A 168 32.45 24.31 1.43
C ASP A 168 31.25 25.06 2.01
N ARG A 169 30.19 25.23 1.22
CA ARG A 169 28.99 25.95 1.61
C ARG A 169 28.06 25.14 2.51
N ILE A 170 27.93 23.83 2.31
CA ILE A 170 26.90 22.99 2.97
C ILE A 170 27.44 22.12 4.11
N LYS A 171 28.76 22.04 4.32
CA LYS A 171 29.42 21.21 5.35
C LYS A 171 29.11 21.51 6.82
N GLN A 172 28.20 22.45 7.12
CA GLN A 172 27.63 22.64 8.46
C GLN A 172 26.15 22.25 8.54
N ASP A 173 25.50 22.09 7.38
CA ASP A 173 24.12 21.66 7.20
C ASP A 173 24.06 20.12 7.01
N ILE A 174 25.08 19.53 6.38
CA ILE A 174 25.22 18.08 6.14
C ILE A 174 25.74 17.32 7.36
N THR A 175 25.20 16.11 7.55
CA THR A 175 25.45 15.24 8.71
C THR A 175 25.92 13.82 8.38
N THR A 176 25.91 13.45 7.10
CA THR A 176 26.45 12.20 6.52
C THR A 176 26.90 12.52 5.09
N TRP A 177 28.10 12.09 4.69
CA TRP A 177 28.62 12.30 3.33
C TRP A 177 28.91 10.97 2.62
N GLU A 178 28.62 10.93 1.33
CA GLU A 178 29.08 9.88 0.42
C GLU A 178 29.86 10.50 -0.75
N THR A 179 30.90 9.81 -1.22
CA THR A 179 31.46 10.04 -2.55
C THR A 179 31.08 8.89 -3.46
N PHE A 180 30.64 9.18 -4.68
CA PHE A 180 30.30 8.15 -5.67
C PHE A 180 30.88 8.50 -7.04
N SER A 181 30.78 7.61 -8.03
CA SER A 181 31.35 7.87 -9.36
C SER A 181 30.46 7.33 -10.48
N ASN A 182 30.01 8.24 -11.36
CA ASN A 182 29.24 7.87 -12.54
C ASN A 182 30.04 7.04 -13.56
N SER A 183 31.36 7.26 -13.66
CA SER A 183 32.21 6.60 -14.65
C SER A 183 33.68 6.68 -14.24
N PRO A 184 34.50 5.63 -14.50
CA PRO A 184 35.95 5.74 -14.39
C PRO A 184 36.51 6.85 -15.30
N PRO A 185 37.69 7.42 -14.99
CA PRO A 185 38.40 8.32 -15.89
C PRO A 185 38.53 7.74 -17.31
N TRP A 186 38.41 8.58 -18.34
CA TRP A 186 38.36 8.14 -19.75
C TRP A 186 39.51 7.20 -20.16
N PHE A 187 40.72 7.37 -19.60
CA PHE A 187 41.87 6.51 -19.89
C PHE A 187 41.75 5.11 -19.25
N MET A 188 40.96 4.99 -18.18
CA MET A 188 40.57 3.72 -17.56
C MET A 188 39.37 3.05 -18.25
N THR A 189 38.66 3.73 -19.19
CA THR A 189 37.54 3.13 -19.92
C THR A 189 37.96 2.44 -21.22
N GLU A 190 37.28 1.35 -21.59
CA GLU A 190 37.51 0.59 -22.84
C GLU A 190 37.17 1.41 -24.10
N SER A 191 36.25 2.37 -24.01
CA SER A 191 35.85 3.23 -25.14
C SER A 191 36.72 4.47 -25.33
N GLY A 192 37.48 4.89 -24.31
CA GLY A 192 38.14 6.20 -24.27
C GLY A 192 37.18 7.38 -24.00
N TYR A 193 35.95 7.09 -23.56
CA TYR A 193 34.91 8.06 -23.23
C TYR A 193 34.28 7.76 -21.86
N VAL A 194 33.81 8.80 -21.17
CA VAL A 194 33.14 8.67 -19.86
C VAL A 194 31.64 8.39 -19.95
N SER A 195 31.01 8.60 -21.11
CA SER A 195 29.59 8.29 -21.36
C SER A 195 29.31 6.83 -21.76
N GLY A 196 30.31 5.94 -21.60
CA GLY A 196 30.16 4.51 -21.81
C GLY A 196 30.53 4.01 -23.21
N GLY A 197 30.04 2.82 -23.55
CA GLY A 197 30.54 2.03 -24.69
C GLY A 197 29.94 2.38 -26.05
N PHE A 198 30.58 1.93 -27.13
CA PHE A 198 29.95 1.92 -28.47
C PHE A 198 28.89 0.82 -28.60
N ASP A 199 28.99 -0.21 -27.77
CA ASP A 199 27.90 -1.10 -27.37
C ASP A 199 27.68 -0.88 -25.87
N ALA A 200 26.51 -0.35 -25.49
CA ALA A 200 26.16 -0.01 -24.12
C ALA A 200 25.93 -1.23 -23.20
N SER A 201 26.08 -2.45 -23.72
CA SER A 201 25.99 -3.71 -22.96
C SER A 201 27.35 -4.38 -22.67
N GLN A 202 28.46 -3.74 -23.03
CA GLN A 202 29.82 -4.24 -22.75
C GLN A 202 30.44 -3.52 -21.55
N ASP A 203 31.14 -4.27 -20.70
CA ASP A 203 31.94 -3.73 -19.59
C ASP A 203 32.85 -2.59 -20.05
N GLN A 204 32.85 -1.47 -19.31
CA GLN A 204 33.57 -0.25 -19.66
C GLN A 204 34.82 0.00 -18.82
N LEU A 205 34.94 -0.51 -17.60
CA LEU A 205 36.19 -0.43 -16.84
C LEU A 205 37.19 -1.44 -17.40
N LYS A 206 38.36 -0.98 -17.87
CA LYS A 206 39.46 -1.84 -18.33
C LYS A 206 39.86 -2.83 -17.23
N PRO A 207 39.97 -4.15 -17.51
CA PRO A 207 40.42 -5.13 -16.52
C PRO A 207 41.81 -4.88 -15.93
N GLY A 208 42.66 -4.12 -16.63
CA GLY A 208 43.97 -3.69 -16.13
C GLY A 208 43.94 -2.48 -15.19
N SER A 209 42.85 -1.69 -15.19
CA SER A 209 42.74 -0.42 -14.46
C SER A 209 41.88 -0.52 -13.19
N VAL A 210 41.53 -1.74 -12.75
CA VAL A 210 40.68 -1.97 -11.57
C VAL A 210 41.35 -1.48 -10.28
N ASP A 211 42.63 -1.78 -10.09
CA ASP A 211 43.40 -1.34 -8.92
C ASP A 211 43.72 0.17 -8.97
N ASP A 212 43.86 0.72 -10.18
CA ASP A 212 44.05 2.16 -10.40
C ASP A 212 42.79 2.97 -10.13
N PHE A 213 41.61 2.47 -10.55
CA PHE A 213 40.32 3.09 -10.25
C PHE A 213 40.00 3.06 -8.75
N ALA A 214 40.32 1.95 -8.06
CA ALA A 214 40.22 1.86 -6.61
C ALA A 214 41.08 2.92 -5.89
N GLN A 215 42.32 3.14 -6.35
CA GLN A 215 43.20 4.19 -5.82
C GLN A 215 42.73 5.61 -6.19
N TYR A 216 42.19 5.79 -7.39
CA TYR A 216 41.65 7.07 -7.85
C TYR A 216 40.53 7.57 -6.94
N LEU A 217 39.54 6.71 -6.67
CA LEU A 217 38.40 7.03 -5.80
C LEU A 217 38.86 7.39 -4.37
N VAL A 218 39.74 6.57 -3.77
CA VAL A 218 40.18 6.78 -2.39
C VAL A 218 41.02 8.05 -2.25
N ARG A 219 42.02 8.29 -3.11
CA ARG A 219 42.87 9.50 -2.99
C ARG A 219 42.12 10.79 -3.32
N ALA A 220 41.10 10.75 -4.20
CA ALA A 220 40.19 11.88 -4.41
C ALA A 220 39.33 12.15 -3.15
N THR A 221 38.83 11.10 -2.50
CA THR A 221 38.07 11.20 -1.24
C THR A 221 38.90 11.74 -0.09
N GLU A 222 40.12 11.20 0.12
CA GLU A 222 41.07 11.68 1.14
C GLU A 222 41.37 13.17 0.94
N HIS A 223 41.63 13.61 -0.29
CA HIS A 223 41.88 15.02 -0.58
C HIS A 223 40.65 15.90 -0.34
N LEU A 224 39.44 15.42 -0.66
CA LEU A 224 38.19 16.16 -0.41
C LEU A 224 37.95 16.35 1.10
N GLU A 225 38.20 15.31 1.91
CA GLU A 225 38.16 15.39 3.37
C GLU A 225 39.18 16.39 3.92
N ASP A 226 40.46 16.27 3.55
CA ASP A 226 41.55 17.14 4.03
C ASP A 226 41.39 18.60 3.61
N ALA A 227 41.00 18.86 2.35
CA ALA A 227 40.91 20.21 1.80
C ALA A 227 39.72 21.01 2.37
N HIS A 228 38.58 20.33 2.60
CA HIS A 228 37.34 20.99 3.04
C HIS A 228 37.04 20.78 4.53
N GLY A 229 37.73 19.88 5.22
CA GLY A 229 37.46 19.55 6.62
C GLY A 229 36.12 18.84 6.81
N ILE A 230 35.76 17.98 5.87
CA ILE A 230 34.60 17.08 5.96
C ILE A 230 35.05 15.68 6.39
N ARG A 231 34.08 14.79 6.63
CA ARG A 231 34.30 13.35 6.80
C ARG A 231 33.33 12.62 5.89
N VAL A 232 33.82 11.65 5.12
CA VAL A 232 33.04 10.80 4.23
C VAL A 232 32.76 9.46 4.92
N ASP A 233 31.50 9.07 4.95
CA ASP A 233 31.05 7.83 5.60
C ASP A 233 31.14 6.64 4.64
N THR A 234 30.89 6.87 3.34
CA THR A 234 30.97 5.82 2.31
C THR A 234 31.55 6.28 0.97
N ILE A 235 32.14 5.32 0.26
CA ILE A 235 32.42 5.40 -1.17
C ILE A 235 31.53 4.37 -1.89
N ASP A 236 30.73 4.77 -2.88
CA ASP A 236 30.12 3.85 -3.85
C ASP A 236 30.87 3.94 -5.19
N PRO A 237 31.59 2.89 -5.64
CA PRO A 237 32.42 2.95 -6.83
C PRO A 237 31.63 2.85 -8.16
N PHE A 238 30.29 2.91 -8.10
CA PHE A 238 29.41 2.71 -9.25
C PHE A 238 28.32 3.78 -9.35
N ASN A 239 27.74 3.90 -10.54
CA ASN A 239 26.37 4.35 -10.73
C ASN A 239 25.66 3.49 -11.79
N GLU A 240 24.45 3.03 -11.49
CA GLU A 240 23.58 2.25 -12.40
C GLU A 240 24.28 1.14 -13.22
N PRO A 241 25.15 0.31 -12.61
CA PRO A 241 26.26 -0.30 -13.35
C PRO A 241 25.85 -1.44 -14.28
N ASN A 242 24.79 -2.22 -13.98
CA ASN A 242 24.36 -3.34 -14.84
C ASN A 242 23.19 -2.97 -15.79
N THR A 243 23.26 -1.77 -16.36
CA THR A 243 22.28 -1.23 -17.33
C THR A 243 22.83 -1.22 -18.76
N SER A 244 21.97 -1.42 -19.76
CA SER A 244 22.39 -1.51 -21.17
C SER A 244 22.17 -0.20 -21.96
N TYR A 245 22.37 0.97 -21.33
CA TYR A 245 22.14 2.28 -21.95
C TYR A 245 23.28 3.31 -21.76
N TRP A 246 24.30 3.00 -20.97
CA TRP A 246 25.54 3.79 -20.91
C TRP A 246 26.38 3.61 -22.18
N GLY A 247 26.11 4.46 -23.18
CA GLY A 247 26.76 4.39 -24.48
C GLY A 247 27.07 5.72 -25.16
N THR A 248 28.22 5.75 -25.83
CA THR A 248 28.74 6.87 -26.59
C THR A 248 28.40 6.71 -28.08
N THR A 249 27.74 7.69 -28.68
CA THR A 249 27.40 7.70 -30.12
C THR A 249 28.34 8.62 -30.88
N LEU A 250 28.99 8.13 -31.94
CA LEU A 250 29.85 8.94 -32.81
C LEU A 250 29.12 9.40 -34.09
N GLY A 251 29.37 10.64 -34.49
CA GLY A 251 28.88 11.23 -35.74
C GLY A 251 29.73 10.83 -36.97
N PRO A 252 29.33 11.22 -38.18
CA PRO A 252 30.03 10.89 -39.42
C PRO A 252 31.46 11.45 -39.54
N ASP A 253 31.86 12.39 -38.67
CA ASP A 253 33.20 12.95 -38.56
C ASP A 253 34.06 12.29 -37.46
N GLY A 254 33.53 11.27 -36.78
CA GLY A 254 34.23 10.51 -35.73
C GLY A 254 34.22 11.15 -34.34
N LYS A 255 33.46 12.24 -34.14
CA LYS A 255 33.27 12.92 -32.84
C LYS A 255 32.03 12.42 -32.10
N PRO A 256 31.97 12.52 -30.77
CA PRO A 256 30.76 12.17 -30.04
C PRO A 256 29.61 13.15 -30.34
N VAL A 257 28.40 12.61 -30.44
CA VAL A 257 27.13 13.31 -30.71
C VAL A 257 25.97 12.78 -29.85
N GLY A 258 26.25 11.88 -28.90
CA GLY A 258 25.27 11.25 -28.02
C GLY A 258 25.92 10.40 -26.94
N GLY A 259 25.16 10.09 -25.89
CA GLY A 259 25.68 9.79 -24.55
C GLY A 259 25.72 11.10 -23.76
N ARG A 260 24.60 11.49 -23.13
CA ARG A 260 24.39 12.85 -22.60
C ARG A 260 25.09 13.13 -21.25
N GLN A 261 25.70 12.13 -20.63
CA GLN A 261 26.24 12.20 -19.28
C GLN A 261 27.37 11.17 -19.08
N GLU A 262 28.14 11.31 -18.00
CA GLU A 262 28.98 10.22 -17.49
C GLU A 262 28.12 8.99 -17.13
N GLY A 263 28.62 7.80 -17.45
CA GLY A 263 27.97 6.52 -17.14
C GLY A 263 28.80 5.34 -17.66
N ALA A 264 28.91 4.25 -16.89
CA ALA A 264 29.70 3.08 -17.27
C ALA A 264 28.92 1.77 -17.03
N HIS A 265 28.77 0.93 -18.06
CA HIS A 265 28.37 -0.46 -17.84
C HIS A 265 29.50 -1.19 -17.12
N ILE A 266 29.20 -1.78 -15.97
CA ILE A 266 30.12 -2.62 -15.18
C ILE A 266 29.28 -3.77 -14.66
N GLY A 267 29.40 -4.96 -15.26
CA GLY A 267 28.57 -6.12 -14.95
C GLY A 267 28.91 -6.79 -13.61
N PRO A 268 28.11 -7.78 -13.15
CA PRO A 268 28.27 -8.40 -11.83
C PRO A 268 29.58 -9.16 -11.61
N GLY A 269 30.36 -9.43 -12.67
CA GLY A 269 31.72 -9.94 -12.56
C GLY A 269 32.72 -8.83 -12.21
N PRO A 270 32.91 -7.82 -13.07
CA PRO A 270 33.80 -6.68 -12.79
C PRO A 270 33.46 -5.88 -11.52
N GLN A 271 32.19 -5.74 -11.15
CA GLN A 271 31.81 -5.11 -9.86
C GLN A 271 32.50 -5.80 -8.67
N GLN A 272 32.52 -7.14 -8.66
CA GLN A 272 33.20 -7.91 -7.61
C GLN A 272 34.73 -7.82 -7.68
N GLN A 273 35.31 -7.34 -8.79
CA GLN A 273 36.75 -7.08 -8.88
C GLN A 273 37.04 -5.72 -8.24
N VAL A 274 36.28 -4.69 -8.60
CA VAL A 274 36.37 -3.34 -8.01
C VAL A 274 36.18 -3.37 -6.49
N ILE A 275 35.15 -4.06 -5.97
CA ILE A 275 34.93 -4.18 -4.51
C ILE A 275 36.12 -4.89 -3.81
N ARG A 276 36.74 -5.88 -4.46
CA ARG A 276 37.92 -6.59 -3.91
C ARG A 276 39.21 -5.76 -3.98
N ALA A 277 39.32 -4.82 -4.93
CA ALA A 277 40.44 -3.87 -5.03
C ALA A 277 40.27 -2.67 -4.07
N LEU A 278 39.06 -2.15 -3.94
CA LEU A 278 38.75 -0.98 -3.10
C LEU A 278 38.94 -1.26 -1.60
N ALA A 279 38.58 -2.45 -1.12
CA ALA A 279 38.69 -2.82 0.30
C ALA A 279 40.12 -2.70 0.87
N PRO A 280 41.18 -3.31 0.29
CA PRO A 280 42.54 -3.18 0.81
C PRO A 280 43.15 -1.77 0.62
N VAL A 281 42.64 -0.97 -0.33
CA VAL A 281 43.04 0.44 -0.47
C VAL A 281 42.46 1.27 0.68
N LEU A 282 41.17 1.09 1.00
CA LEU A 282 40.53 1.72 2.17
C LEU A 282 41.18 1.29 3.50
N ASP A 283 41.51 0.00 3.68
CA ASP A 283 42.21 -0.50 4.88
C ASP A 283 43.62 0.11 5.07
N ALA A 284 44.21 0.68 4.01
CA ALA A 284 45.52 1.34 4.03
C ALA A 284 45.46 2.88 4.00
N SER A 285 44.26 3.45 3.85
CA SER A 285 44.00 4.88 3.67
C SER A 285 43.97 5.69 4.97
N THR A 286 43.93 7.02 4.87
CA THR A 286 43.62 7.91 6.01
C THR A 286 42.12 8.15 6.20
N THR A 287 41.29 7.85 5.19
CA THR A 287 39.83 7.99 5.30
C THR A 287 39.21 6.91 6.20
N GLU A 288 38.15 7.26 6.92
CA GLU A 288 37.33 6.28 7.66
C GLU A 288 36.13 5.77 6.84
N ALA A 289 36.01 6.16 5.57
CA ALA A 289 34.95 5.74 4.67
C ALA A 289 34.89 4.21 4.46
N ARG A 290 33.71 3.71 4.10
CA ARG A 290 33.45 2.28 3.85
C ARG A 290 32.75 2.06 2.51
N ILE A 291 32.78 0.84 1.98
CA ILE A 291 32.18 0.54 0.67
C ILE A 291 30.65 0.54 0.78
N ALA A 292 29.99 1.54 0.21
CA ALA A 292 28.61 1.36 -0.21
C ALA A 292 28.61 0.64 -1.57
N ALA A 293 27.56 -0.13 -1.83
CA ALA A 293 27.32 -0.70 -3.16
C ALA A 293 25.81 -0.95 -3.34
N MET A 294 25.21 -0.75 -4.50
CA MET A 294 25.88 -0.66 -5.81
C MET A 294 25.10 0.19 -6.82
N ASP A 295 24.30 1.15 -6.34
CA ASP A 295 23.50 2.10 -7.13
C ASP A 295 22.75 1.49 -8.34
N GLU A 296 22.12 0.33 -8.17
CA GLU A 296 21.33 -0.26 -9.26
C GLU A 296 20.01 0.49 -9.46
N THR A 297 19.77 0.97 -10.68
CA THR A 297 18.57 1.67 -11.21
C THR A 297 17.23 1.13 -10.73
N ASN A 298 17.18 -0.18 -10.48
CA ASN A 298 15.98 -0.92 -10.15
C ASN A 298 16.26 -1.96 -9.05
N PRO A 299 15.36 -2.15 -8.07
CA PRO A 299 15.50 -3.18 -7.05
C PRO A 299 15.56 -4.60 -7.63
N SER A 300 14.94 -4.84 -8.80
CA SER A 300 15.02 -6.12 -9.52
C SER A 300 16.42 -6.41 -10.10
N THR A 301 17.14 -5.38 -10.54
CA THR A 301 18.54 -5.54 -10.97
C THR A 301 19.46 -5.68 -9.77
N PHE A 302 19.21 -4.94 -8.68
CA PHE A 302 19.90 -5.15 -7.40
C PHE A 302 19.77 -6.60 -6.92
N VAL A 303 18.55 -7.17 -6.88
CA VAL A 303 18.33 -8.58 -6.49
C VAL A 303 19.13 -9.52 -7.39
N ARG A 304 19.11 -9.32 -8.71
CA ARG A 304 19.87 -10.14 -9.68
C ARG A 304 21.37 -10.13 -9.38
N ASN A 305 21.92 -8.96 -9.06
CA ASN A 305 23.37 -8.78 -8.94
C ASN A 305 23.85 -9.17 -7.54
N TRP A 306 23.17 -8.70 -6.48
CA TRP A 306 23.47 -9.03 -5.10
C TRP A 306 23.30 -10.53 -4.78
N THR A 307 22.41 -11.24 -5.46
CA THR A 307 22.34 -12.72 -5.32
C THR A 307 23.45 -13.47 -6.07
N SER A 308 24.17 -12.80 -6.98
CA SER A 308 25.38 -13.34 -7.62
C SER A 308 26.67 -13.08 -6.83
N TYR A 309 26.65 -12.14 -5.88
CA TYR A 309 27.83 -11.79 -5.07
C TYR A 309 28.15 -12.90 -4.06
N PRO A 310 29.40 -13.41 -4.05
CA PRO A 310 29.84 -14.37 -3.04
C PRO A 310 30.06 -13.69 -1.69
N ALA A 311 30.11 -14.50 -0.63
CA ALA A 311 30.03 -14.00 0.75
C ALA A 311 31.14 -13.02 1.14
N GLU A 312 32.36 -13.14 0.58
CA GLU A 312 33.45 -12.21 0.88
C GLU A 312 33.27 -10.82 0.23
N VAL A 313 32.60 -10.75 -0.93
CA VAL A 313 32.25 -9.47 -1.56
C VAL A 313 31.14 -8.80 -0.75
N LYS A 314 30.10 -9.56 -0.37
CA LYS A 314 29.05 -9.08 0.53
C LYS A 314 29.59 -8.63 1.90
N ALA A 315 30.68 -9.23 2.38
CA ALA A 315 31.34 -8.86 3.62
C ALA A 315 32.06 -7.50 3.54
N ALA A 316 32.62 -7.14 2.37
CA ALA A 316 33.30 -5.87 2.15
C ALA A 316 32.34 -4.67 2.03
N VAL A 317 31.16 -4.86 1.40
CA VAL A 317 30.13 -3.81 1.26
C VAL A 317 29.45 -3.56 2.62
N SER A 318 29.62 -2.37 3.20
CA SER A 318 29.03 -1.99 4.49
C SER A 318 27.56 -1.55 4.40
N ARG A 319 27.12 -0.97 3.28
CA ARG A 319 25.75 -0.48 3.06
C ARG A 319 25.25 -0.89 1.68
N MET A 320 23.97 -1.28 1.60
CA MET A 320 23.26 -1.45 0.34
C MET A 320 22.73 -0.10 -0.16
N ASN A 321 23.08 0.27 -1.38
CA ASN A 321 22.55 1.41 -2.14
C ASN A 321 21.72 0.86 -3.32
N VAL A 322 20.54 1.42 -3.57
CA VAL A 322 19.63 1.02 -4.65
C VAL A 322 18.72 2.18 -5.09
N HIS A 323 18.42 2.25 -6.38
CA HIS A 323 17.55 3.26 -6.99
C HIS A 323 16.15 2.69 -7.23
N THR A 324 15.19 3.57 -7.53
CA THR A 324 13.77 3.18 -7.62
C THR A 324 13.02 3.70 -8.85
N TYR A 325 13.74 4.09 -9.91
CA TYR A 325 13.18 4.52 -11.20
C TYR A 325 12.18 3.48 -11.78
N GLY A 326 12.43 2.20 -11.54
CA GLY A 326 11.41 1.15 -11.61
C GLY A 326 11.30 0.41 -10.29
N THR A 327 10.07 0.07 -9.89
CA THR A 327 9.72 -0.26 -8.50
C THR A 327 9.60 -1.76 -8.21
N GLY A 328 9.81 -2.61 -9.22
CA GLY A 328 9.70 -4.06 -9.10
C GLY A 328 10.72 -4.64 -8.11
N GLN A 329 10.26 -5.46 -7.18
CA GLN A 329 11.07 -6.17 -6.16
C GLN A 329 11.66 -5.34 -5.00
N ARG A 330 11.16 -4.12 -4.70
CA ARG A 330 11.54 -3.37 -3.47
C ARG A 330 11.60 -4.24 -2.20
N THR A 331 10.52 -4.99 -1.92
CA THR A 331 10.41 -5.85 -0.73
C THR A 331 11.39 -7.03 -0.71
N ALA A 332 11.96 -7.41 -1.85
CA ALA A 332 13.02 -8.41 -1.92
C ALA A 332 14.39 -7.81 -1.51
N VAL A 333 14.69 -6.56 -1.91
CA VAL A 333 15.91 -5.86 -1.47
C VAL A 333 15.87 -5.61 0.03
N ARG A 334 14.71 -5.18 0.58
CA ARG A 334 14.47 -5.12 2.02
C ARG A 334 14.81 -6.43 2.74
N ASP A 335 14.28 -7.55 2.24
CA ASP A 335 14.48 -8.85 2.89
C ASP A 335 15.94 -9.34 2.75
N LEU A 336 16.64 -9.00 1.65
CA LEU A 336 18.09 -9.19 1.51
C LEU A 336 18.88 -8.35 2.53
N ALA A 337 18.55 -7.07 2.70
CA ALA A 337 19.19 -6.17 3.66
C ALA A 337 19.05 -6.63 5.12
N LYS A 338 17.96 -7.33 5.45
CA LYS A 338 17.79 -8.02 6.74
C LYS A 338 18.58 -9.33 6.80
N SER A 339 18.51 -10.15 5.76
CA SER A 339 19.14 -11.49 5.70
C SER A 339 20.68 -11.45 5.73
N ASP A 340 21.28 -10.44 5.09
CA ASP A 340 22.73 -10.20 5.04
C ASP A 340 23.19 -9.09 6.04
N ASP A 341 22.28 -8.70 6.96
CA ASP A 341 22.43 -7.70 8.04
C ASP A 341 23.13 -6.37 7.67
N ARG A 342 22.68 -5.71 6.59
CA ARG A 342 23.18 -4.39 6.15
C ARG A 342 22.14 -3.28 6.32
N PRO A 343 22.57 -2.01 6.56
CA PRO A 343 21.77 -0.83 6.24
C PRO A 343 21.45 -0.78 4.75
N LEU A 344 20.35 -0.09 4.40
CA LEU A 344 19.85 0.05 3.05
C LEU A 344 19.43 1.51 2.84
N TRP A 345 19.94 2.17 1.81
CA TRP A 345 19.46 3.47 1.36
C TRP A 345 18.65 3.31 0.07
N MET A 346 17.60 4.13 -0.05
CA MET A 346 17.10 4.50 -1.37
C MET A 346 18.03 5.64 -1.83
N SER A 347 19.08 5.31 -2.59
CA SER A 347 20.22 6.20 -2.86
C SER A 347 19.99 7.18 -4.01
N GLU A 348 18.95 6.96 -4.82
CA GLU A 348 18.59 7.85 -5.93
C GLU A 348 17.19 7.55 -6.49
N VAL A 349 16.40 8.60 -6.67
CA VAL A 349 15.32 8.63 -7.67
C VAL A 349 14.96 10.07 -8.00
N GLU A 350 14.38 10.25 -9.19
CA GLU A 350 13.69 11.45 -9.61
C GLU A 350 12.70 11.09 -10.75
N GLY A 351 11.76 11.97 -11.07
CA GLY A 351 10.84 11.80 -12.19
C GLY A 351 10.03 13.04 -12.56
N ASP A 352 9.39 12.95 -13.73
CA ASP A 352 8.45 13.95 -14.23
C ASP A 352 7.06 13.83 -13.57
N TRP A 353 6.50 12.62 -13.54
CA TRP A 353 5.15 12.30 -13.04
C TRP A 353 4.01 13.24 -13.53
N GLY A 354 4.14 13.81 -14.73
CA GLY A 354 3.17 14.72 -15.33
C GLY A 354 2.93 14.42 -16.81
N ASN A 355 2.74 15.48 -17.60
CA ASN A 355 2.70 15.44 -19.06
C ASN A 355 3.12 16.82 -19.62
N GLY A 356 4.41 17.11 -19.50
CA GLY A 356 4.99 18.42 -19.84
C GLY A 356 5.23 19.32 -18.62
N GLN A 357 6.04 20.36 -18.81
CA GLN A 357 6.51 21.27 -17.75
C GLN A 357 5.34 22.10 -17.17
N ASP A 358 5.07 21.95 -15.87
CA ASP A 358 4.10 22.76 -15.12
C ASP A 358 4.59 22.99 -13.67
N PHE A 359 4.64 24.26 -13.26
CA PHE A 359 5.10 24.65 -11.92
C PHE A 359 3.97 24.69 -10.88
N GLU A 360 2.71 24.71 -11.32
CA GLU A 360 1.51 24.88 -10.49
C GLU A 360 0.67 23.60 -10.38
N ASP A 361 0.74 22.67 -11.35
CA ASP A 361 0.05 21.36 -11.26
C ASP A 361 0.59 20.50 -10.11
N MET A 362 -0.35 19.94 -9.33
CA MET A 362 -0.06 19.01 -8.24
C MET A 362 0.33 17.61 -8.72
N THR A 363 0.05 17.22 -9.97
CA THR A 363 0.25 15.84 -10.44
C THR A 363 1.71 15.36 -10.28
N PRO A 364 2.75 16.12 -10.69
CA PRO A 364 4.15 15.78 -10.38
C PRO A 364 4.42 15.62 -8.88
N GLY A 365 3.94 16.55 -8.06
CA GLY A 365 4.13 16.55 -6.60
C GLY A 365 3.46 15.37 -5.90
N LEU A 366 2.30 14.93 -6.40
CA LEU A 366 1.58 13.73 -5.95
C LEU A 366 2.21 12.44 -6.48
N GLY A 367 2.92 12.50 -7.60
CA GLY A 367 3.79 11.43 -8.09
C GLY A 367 4.92 11.14 -7.12
N LEU A 368 5.78 12.12 -6.90
CA LEU A 368 6.90 12.07 -5.96
C LEU A 368 6.47 11.65 -4.55
N ALA A 369 5.40 12.28 -4.01
CA ALA A 369 4.92 11.97 -2.66
C ALA A 369 4.52 10.49 -2.50
N GLN A 370 3.99 9.86 -3.55
CA GLN A 370 3.70 8.43 -3.55
C GLN A 370 4.97 7.58 -3.68
N GLN A 371 5.92 7.99 -4.53
CA GLN A 371 7.21 7.31 -4.67
C GLN A 371 7.90 7.21 -3.30
N ILE A 372 8.05 8.34 -2.60
CA ILE A 372 8.57 8.41 -1.22
C ILE A 372 7.76 7.50 -0.28
N THR A 373 6.43 7.60 -0.32
CA THR A 373 5.51 6.80 0.54
C THR A 373 5.68 5.29 0.32
N ASP A 374 5.90 4.85 -0.92
CA ASP A 374 6.05 3.45 -1.27
C ASP A 374 7.47 2.94 -0.98
N ASP A 375 8.51 3.72 -1.28
CA ASP A 375 9.91 3.37 -0.96
C ASP A 375 10.09 3.15 0.54
N LEU A 376 9.66 4.12 1.36
CA LEU A 376 9.77 4.04 2.82
C LEU A 376 8.99 2.86 3.41
N ARG A 377 7.87 2.45 2.78
CA ARG A 377 7.04 1.32 3.21
C ARG A 377 7.55 -0.04 2.74
N GLU A 378 8.19 -0.11 1.57
CA GLU A 378 8.49 -1.37 0.87
C GLU A 378 9.98 -1.73 0.85
N LEU A 379 10.88 -0.76 0.79
CA LEU A 379 12.33 -0.97 1.01
C LEU A 379 12.68 -0.97 2.52
N GLU A 380 11.92 -0.23 3.34
CA GLU A 380 12.29 0.10 4.73
C GLU A 380 13.74 0.66 4.87
N PRO A 381 14.12 1.69 4.09
CA PRO A 381 15.48 2.18 4.03
C PRO A 381 15.79 3.15 5.19
N SER A 382 17.05 3.23 5.59
CA SER A 382 17.50 4.16 6.63
C SER A 382 17.76 5.60 6.12
N ALA A 383 17.86 5.81 4.80
CA ALA A 383 17.81 7.14 4.19
C ALA A 383 17.09 7.10 2.84
N TRP A 384 16.64 8.27 2.38
CA TRP A 384 16.03 8.48 1.06
C TRP A 384 16.67 9.69 0.39
N VAL A 385 17.16 9.53 -0.83
CA VAL A 385 18.02 10.51 -1.51
C VAL A 385 17.46 10.85 -2.89
N PHE A 386 17.27 12.16 -3.14
CA PHE A 386 16.99 12.72 -4.46
C PHE A 386 18.21 12.49 -5.38
N TRP A 387 17.97 12.45 -6.69
CA TRP A 387 19.04 12.65 -7.70
C TRP A 387 19.59 14.09 -7.60
N GLN A 388 19.28 14.95 -8.58
CA GLN A 388 19.43 16.40 -8.46
C GLN A 388 18.06 17.08 -8.27
N PRO A 389 17.82 17.83 -7.17
CA PRO A 389 16.61 18.63 -6.99
C PRO A 389 16.67 19.96 -7.75
N VAL A 390 17.82 20.30 -8.32
CA VAL A 390 18.04 21.48 -9.17
C VAL A 390 18.33 20.98 -10.58
N GLU A 391 17.52 21.40 -11.56
CA GLU A 391 17.63 20.97 -12.95
C GLU A 391 17.67 22.17 -13.91
N ASP A 392 18.23 21.96 -15.09
CA ASP A 392 18.25 22.94 -16.16
C ASP A 392 16.85 23.22 -16.70
N TYR A 393 16.43 24.48 -16.60
CA TYR A 393 15.16 24.96 -17.10
C TYR A 393 14.99 24.74 -18.61
N ASP A 394 16.06 24.85 -19.40
CA ASP A 394 15.97 24.76 -20.87
C ASP A 394 15.94 23.31 -21.37
N ASN A 395 16.64 22.38 -20.71
CA ASN A 395 16.40 20.93 -20.89
C ASN A 395 14.94 20.55 -20.57
N MET A 396 14.35 21.17 -19.54
CA MET A 396 12.97 20.90 -19.11
C MET A 396 11.90 21.71 -19.83
N ALA A 397 12.26 22.69 -20.66
CA ALA A 397 11.31 23.48 -21.44
C ALA A 397 10.71 22.69 -22.63
N PRO A 398 9.51 23.04 -23.13
CA PRO A 398 8.94 22.45 -24.33
C PRO A 398 9.85 22.57 -25.56
N GLY A 399 10.33 21.44 -26.07
CA GLY A 399 11.31 21.36 -27.16
C GLY A 399 12.77 21.27 -26.73
N GLY A 400 13.04 21.16 -25.41
CA GLY A 400 14.34 20.79 -24.83
C GLY A 400 14.61 19.29 -24.96
N GLU A 401 14.64 18.56 -23.84
CA GLU A 401 14.77 17.09 -23.86
C GLU A 401 13.48 16.36 -24.27
N GLY A 402 12.32 17.04 -24.30
CA GLY A 402 11.04 16.50 -24.74
C GLY A 402 10.06 17.54 -25.33
N ASP A 403 9.18 17.11 -26.24
CA ASP A 403 8.27 17.98 -27.01
C ASP A 403 7.35 18.86 -26.14
N LEU A 404 6.97 18.38 -24.95
CA LEU A 404 6.12 19.10 -23.99
C LEU A 404 6.90 19.65 -22.78
N GLY A 405 8.23 19.45 -22.75
CA GLY A 405 9.06 19.70 -21.58
C GLY A 405 8.86 18.64 -20.50
N GLY A 406 9.26 18.95 -19.26
CA GLY A 406 9.09 18.07 -18.11
C GLY A 406 9.39 18.72 -16.76
N ASN A 407 9.26 17.93 -15.71
CA ASN A 407 9.28 18.36 -14.31
C ASN A 407 10.40 17.70 -13.50
N TRP A 408 11.51 17.29 -14.12
CA TRP A 408 12.71 16.87 -13.38
C TRP A 408 13.30 18.08 -12.62
N GLY A 409 13.85 17.83 -11.44
CA GLY A 409 14.13 18.83 -10.41
C GLY A 409 12.87 19.34 -9.69
N GLU A 410 12.93 19.48 -8.37
CA GLU A 410 12.02 20.34 -7.60
C GLU A 410 12.18 21.84 -7.98
N ILE A 411 13.39 22.21 -8.38
CA ILE A 411 13.88 23.58 -8.63
C ILE A 411 14.43 23.62 -10.05
N GLN A 412 14.07 24.63 -10.85
CA GLN A 412 14.58 24.80 -12.22
C GLN A 412 15.12 26.22 -12.48
N LEU A 413 16.29 26.31 -13.10
CA LEU A 413 16.93 27.54 -13.59
C LEU A 413 17.79 27.23 -14.83
N PRO A 414 18.14 28.19 -15.70
CA PRO A 414 19.03 27.93 -16.83
C PRO A 414 20.43 27.50 -16.37
N PHE A 415 21.02 26.50 -17.03
CA PHE A 415 22.40 26.05 -16.79
C PHE A 415 23.45 26.80 -17.67
N ASP A 416 23.09 27.97 -18.22
CA ASP A 416 23.97 28.85 -19.02
C ASP A 416 24.26 30.24 -18.39
N CYS A 417 23.80 30.48 -17.15
CA CYS A 417 23.85 31.82 -16.54
C CYS A 417 25.28 32.34 -16.34
N THR A 418 25.48 33.63 -16.58
CA THR A 418 26.81 34.25 -16.60
C THR A 418 27.16 34.97 -15.30
N ALA A 419 28.44 35.34 -15.15
CA ALA A 419 28.93 36.19 -14.07
C ALA A 419 28.33 37.62 -14.03
N GLN A 420 27.46 38.00 -14.99
CA GLN A 420 26.74 39.28 -15.00
C GLN A 420 25.26 39.14 -14.63
N ASP A 421 24.77 37.91 -14.43
CA ASP A 421 23.36 37.64 -14.18
C ASP A 421 22.93 37.88 -12.73
N THR A 422 21.63 38.01 -12.56
CA THR A 422 20.96 38.26 -11.28
C THR A 422 19.80 37.28 -11.11
N LEU A 423 19.22 37.23 -9.91
CA LEU A 423 17.96 36.51 -9.65
C LEU A 423 16.77 36.97 -10.51
N GLN A 424 16.90 38.03 -11.32
CA GLN A 424 15.89 38.48 -12.28
C GLN A 424 16.15 38.02 -13.73
N THR A 425 17.39 37.68 -14.08
CA THR A 425 17.76 37.19 -15.43
C THR A 425 17.99 35.69 -15.43
N CYS A 426 18.75 35.19 -14.44
CA CYS A 426 18.85 33.77 -14.10
C CYS A 426 17.72 33.42 -13.10
N ALA A 427 16.51 33.25 -13.63
CA ALA A 427 15.30 33.09 -12.83
C ALA A 427 15.13 31.67 -12.27
N ILE A 428 15.24 31.51 -10.94
CA ILE A 428 14.98 30.26 -10.22
C ILE A 428 13.46 30.06 -10.05
N ARG A 429 12.96 28.89 -10.43
CA ARG A 429 11.57 28.45 -10.30
C ARG A 429 11.49 27.21 -9.40
N THR A 430 10.35 27.00 -8.74
CA THR A 430 10.04 25.80 -7.95
C THR A 430 8.69 25.25 -8.39
N ASN A 431 8.57 23.94 -8.61
CA ASN A 431 7.30 23.28 -8.95
C ASN A 431 6.61 22.68 -7.70
N GLN A 432 5.47 22.01 -7.87
CA GLN A 432 4.76 21.43 -6.73
C GLN A 432 5.50 20.25 -6.07
N LYS A 433 6.50 19.63 -6.71
CA LYS A 433 7.35 18.63 -6.05
C LYS A 433 8.15 19.25 -4.91
N PHE A 434 8.68 20.46 -5.11
CA PHE A 434 9.34 21.22 -4.04
C PHE A 434 8.43 21.37 -2.82
N ASN A 435 7.16 21.65 -3.07
CA ASN A 435 6.17 21.87 -2.04
C ASN A 435 5.76 20.57 -1.34
N THR A 436 5.54 19.47 -2.07
CA THR A 436 5.12 18.18 -1.48
C THR A 436 6.27 17.43 -0.81
N ALA A 437 7.50 17.51 -1.33
CA ALA A 437 8.69 16.95 -0.69
C ALA A 437 8.85 17.44 0.75
N ARG A 438 8.60 18.74 0.99
CA ARG A 438 8.73 19.38 2.29
C ARG A 438 7.76 18.84 3.35
N ASN A 439 6.63 18.23 2.97
CA ASN A 439 5.76 17.51 3.92
C ASN A 439 6.47 16.33 4.58
N PHE A 440 7.41 15.69 3.88
CA PHE A 440 8.23 14.61 4.40
C PHE A 440 9.48 15.17 5.08
N THR A 441 10.29 15.99 4.40
CA THR A 441 11.61 16.41 4.90
C THR A 441 11.57 17.29 6.14
N HIS A 442 10.49 18.07 6.35
CA HIS A 442 10.32 18.90 7.55
C HIS A 442 9.76 18.13 8.76
N TYR A 443 9.18 16.94 8.58
CA TYR A 443 8.35 16.27 9.61
C TYR A 443 8.70 14.82 9.90
N ILE A 444 9.45 14.16 9.02
CA ILE A 444 10.20 12.92 9.25
C ILE A 444 11.67 13.32 9.24
N ARG A 445 12.32 13.33 10.40
CA ARG A 445 13.66 13.91 10.62
C ARG A 445 14.67 12.84 11.03
N ARG A 446 15.96 13.20 10.96
CA ARG A 446 17.04 12.35 11.47
C ARG A 446 16.77 11.94 12.93
N GLY A 447 16.86 10.64 13.21
CA GLY A 447 16.56 10.05 14.52
C GLY A 447 15.11 9.64 14.75
N ASP A 448 14.18 9.97 13.85
CA ASP A 448 12.83 9.39 13.86
C ASP A 448 12.88 7.92 13.40
N GLN A 449 11.94 7.11 13.85
CA GLN A 449 11.75 5.73 13.42
C GLN A 449 10.44 5.64 12.66
N LEU A 450 10.51 5.24 11.39
CA LEU A 450 9.33 4.95 10.58
C LEU A 450 8.59 3.72 11.16
N VAL A 451 7.25 3.75 11.18
CA VAL A 451 6.42 2.68 11.74
C VAL A 451 5.45 2.13 10.70
N LYS A 452 5.03 0.88 10.88
CA LYS A 452 4.03 0.22 10.02
C LYS A 452 2.69 1.00 10.06
N VAL A 453 2.04 1.11 8.91
CA VAL A 453 0.68 1.69 8.74
C VAL A 453 -0.16 0.74 7.89
N ASP A 454 -1.48 0.71 8.09
CA ASP A 454 -2.42 -0.13 7.33
C ASP A 454 -3.07 0.55 6.09
N ASP A 455 -2.51 1.68 5.63
CA ASP A 455 -2.89 2.40 4.40
C ASP A 455 -1.66 2.63 3.49
N THR A 456 -1.82 2.41 2.18
CA THR A 456 -0.75 2.53 1.17
C THR A 456 -0.51 3.96 0.69
N ASN A 457 -1.30 4.93 1.17
CA ASN A 457 -1.16 6.34 0.83
C ASN A 457 -0.52 7.13 1.99
N THR A 458 -0.09 6.44 3.05
CA THR A 458 0.42 7.05 4.29
C THR A 458 1.72 6.38 4.75
N VAL A 459 2.72 7.21 5.11
CA VAL A 459 3.83 6.81 6.00
C VAL A 459 3.63 7.41 7.38
N ALA A 460 4.16 6.77 8.42
CA ALA A 460 4.17 7.29 9.78
C ALA A 460 5.54 7.14 10.42
N ALA A 461 5.89 8.07 11.32
CA ALA A 461 7.13 8.05 12.08
C ALA A 461 6.90 8.49 13.53
N ILE A 462 7.71 7.95 14.45
CA ILE A 462 7.75 8.30 15.88
C ILE A 462 9.17 8.69 16.26
N ARG A 463 9.37 9.40 17.38
CA ARG A 463 10.69 9.53 18.02
C ARG A 463 10.66 8.89 19.39
N SER A 464 11.69 8.12 19.72
CA SER A 464 11.73 7.27 20.92
C SER A 464 11.75 8.03 22.26
N ASP A 465 12.10 9.32 22.26
CA ASP A 465 12.06 10.22 23.41
C ASP A 465 10.86 11.19 23.42
N ALA A 466 10.10 11.28 22.32
CA ALA A 466 9.05 12.27 22.15
C ALA A 466 7.65 11.74 22.50
N ARG A 467 6.74 12.67 22.81
CA ARG A 467 5.30 12.42 22.96
C ARG A 467 4.54 12.86 21.72
N GLY A 468 4.78 12.18 20.60
CA GLY A 468 4.10 12.46 19.35
C GLY A 468 4.39 11.44 18.26
N ALA A 469 3.64 11.58 17.17
CA ALA A 469 3.85 10.83 15.93
C ALA A 469 3.55 11.75 14.73
N THR A 470 4.32 11.61 13.67
CA THR A 470 4.04 12.22 12.36
C THR A 470 3.39 11.17 11.47
N LEU A 471 2.36 11.54 10.71
CA LEU A 471 1.96 10.80 9.52
C LEU A 471 2.02 11.74 8.31
N VAL A 472 2.36 11.24 7.12
CA VAL A 472 2.27 12.00 5.86
C VAL A 472 1.37 11.22 4.91
N HIS A 473 0.25 11.83 4.51
CA HIS A 473 -0.81 11.20 3.71
C HIS A 473 -0.98 11.89 2.35
N THR A 474 -1.03 11.11 1.27
CA THR A 474 -1.16 11.59 -0.11
C THR A 474 -2.57 11.31 -0.66
N ASN A 475 -3.42 12.34 -0.80
CA ASN A 475 -4.74 12.20 -1.42
C ASN A 475 -4.68 12.58 -2.92
N LYS A 476 -4.53 11.58 -3.79
CA LYS A 476 -4.49 11.78 -5.25
C LYS A 476 -5.83 12.07 -5.92
N SER A 477 -6.98 11.80 -5.28
CA SER A 477 -8.28 12.08 -5.92
C SER A 477 -8.61 13.56 -5.90
N THR A 478 -9.31 14.04 -6.92
CA THR A 478 -9.84 15.41 -7.02
C THR A 478 -10.82 15.75 -5.89
N SER A 479 -11.53 14.75 -5.36
CA SER A 479 -12.36 14.89 -4.16
C SER A 479 -11.53 14.84 -2.87
N ALA A 480 -11.94 15.66 -1.90
CA ALA A 480 -11.47 15.59 -0.52
C ALA A 480 -11.86 14.25 0.15
N ARG A 481 -11.15 13.90 1.23
CA ARG A 481 -11.39 12.68 2.03
C ARG A 481 -11.38 13.00 3.52
N ASP A 482 -12.03 12.16 4.31
CA ASP A 482 -11.87 12.17 5.77
C ASP A 482 -10.90 11.05 6.18
N VAL A 483 -9.78 11.41 6.80
CA VAL A 483 -8.79 10.48 7.33
C VAL A 483 -9.07 10.28 8.82
N ARG A 484 -9.61 9.11 9.18
CA ARG A 484 -9.78 8.68 10.56
C ARG A 484 -8.49 8.03 11.05
N ILE A 485 -7.75 8.74 11.89
CA ILE A 485 -6.54 8.26 12.53
C ILE A 485 -6.95 7.43 13.76
N ASP A 486 -6.51 6.18 13.82
CA ASP A 486 -6.70 5.26 14.94
C ASP A 486 -5.39 5.09 15.72
N LEU A 487 -5.38 5.58 16.96
CA LEU A 487 -4.21 5.64 17.84
C LEU A 487 -4.22 4.50 18.89
N SER A 488 -5.12 3.52 18.77
CA SER A 488 -5.27 2.39 19.71
C SER A 488 -4.01 1.53 19.89
N LYS A 489 -3.03 1.63 18.97
CA LYS A 489 -1.74 0.92 19.05
C LYS A 489 -0.71 1.63 19.94
N PHE A 490 -0.96 2.87 20.36
CA PHE A 490 -0.13 3.55 21.35
C PHE A 490 -0.54 3.14 22.78
N SER A 491 0.45 2.90 23.64
CA SER A 491 0.21 2.55 25.05
C SER A 491 -0.47 3.65 25.85
N THR A 492 -0.25 4.90 25.43
CA THR A 492 -0.70 6.12 26.09
C THR A 492 -1.16 7.10 25.02
N VAL A 493 -2.44 7.46 25.07
CA VAL A 493 -3.00 8.64 24.42
C VAL A 493 -3.38 9.61 25.52
N GLY A 494 -2.69 10.75 25.58
CA GLY A 494 -2.84 11.72 26.66
C GLY A 494 -4.14 12.55 26.58
N PRO A 495 -4.55 13.19 27.69
CA PRO A 495 -5.83 13.91 27.76
C PRO A 495 -5.85 15.21 26.94
N ASN A 496 -4.70 15.66 26.42
CA ASN A 496 -4.59 16.81 25.53
C ASN A 496 -4.17 16.40 24.11
N ALA A 497 -4.21 15.10 23.78
CA ALA A 497 -3.81 14.61 22.47
C ALA A 497 -4.66 15.25 21.36
N ALA A 498 -3.99 15.80 20.36
CA ALA A 498 -4.60 16.47 19.22
C ALA A 498 -3.78 16.23 17.95
N VAL A 499 -4.44 16.33 16.79
CA VAL A 499 -3.84 16.21 15.47
C VAL A 499 -3.87 17.57 14.78
N THR A 500 -2.71 18.13 14.49
CA THR A 500 -2.55 19.33 13.66
C THR A 500 -2.30 18.89 12.22
N ALA A 501 -3.11 19.38 11.28
CA ALA A 501 -2.93 19.09 9.86
C ALA A 501 -2.13 20.20 9.18
N VAL A 502 -1.08 19.83 8.44
CA VAL A 502 -0.21 20.72 7.67
C VAL A 502 -0.34 20.33 6.20
N VAL A 503 -1.06 21.14 5.43
CA VAL A 503 -1.54 20.79 4.10
C VAL A 503 -0.70 21.46 3.01
N THR A 504 -0.26 20.68 2.03
CA THR A 504 0.20 21.18 0.73
C THR A 504 -0.81 20.79 -0.34
N ASP A 505 -1.38 21.80 -0.99
CA ASP A 505 -2.29 21.67 -2.12
C ASP A 505 -2.06 22.87 -3.09
N ALA A 506 -2.80 22.93 -4.20
CA ALA A 506 -2.65 23.99 -5.20
C ALA A 506 -2.89 25.43 -4.67
N SER A 507 -3.44 25.60 -3.46
CA SER A 507 -3.60 26.91 -2.81
C SER A 507 -2.42 27.34 -1.94
N GLY A 508 -1.47 26.43 -1.64
CA GLY A 508 -0.26 26.73 -0.87
C GLY A 508 0.40 25.52 -0.21
N ALA A 509 1.68 25.67 0.13
CA ALA A 509 2.49 24.65 0.77
C ALA A 509 2.55 24.80 2.30
N LEU A 510 2.61 23.66 3.01
CA LEU A 510 2.74 23.57 4.47
C LEU A 510 1.75 24.44 5.27
N VAL A 511 0.51 24.57 4.79
CA VAL A 511 -0.52 25.39 5.44
C VAL A 511 -1.09 24.67 6.66
N GLU A 512 -0.66 25.09 7.85
CA GLU A 512 -1.20 24.62 9.13
C GLU A 512 -2.70 24.92 9.26
N ARG A 513 -3.46 23.93 9.74
CA ARG A 513 -4.90 23.99 10.03
C ARG A 513 -5.12 23.80 11.53
N ALA A 514 -6.22 24.32 12.05
CA ALA A 514 -6.57 24.20 13.47
C ALA A 514 -6.58 22.74 13.95
N ALA A 515 -5.96 22.47 15.10
CA ALA A 515 -5.81 21.12 15.65
C ALA A 515 -7.16 20.48 16.00
N VAL A 516 -7.33 19.21 15.61
CA VAL A 516 -8.49 18.38 15.94
C VAL A 516 -8.19 17.57 17.20
N PRO A 517 -9.02 17.61 18.26
CA PRO A 517 -8.79 16.81 19.46
C PRO A 517 -8.96 15.32 19.19
N VAL A 518 -8.20 14.49 19.91
CA VAL A 518 -8.34 13.02 19.87
C VAL A 518 -9.40 12.59 20.88
N GLU A 519 -10.47 11.97 20.39
CA GLU A 519 -11.55 11.41 21.21
C GLU A 519 -11.54 9.88 21.13
N ALA A 520 -11.57 9.21 22.29
CA ALA A 520 -11.52 7.75 22.41
C ALA A 520 -10.38 7.07 21.60
N ALA A 521 -9.18 7.68 21.62
CA ALA A 521 -8.01 7.28 20.82
C ALA A 521 -8.20 7.36 19.29
N THR A 522 -9.14 8.17 18.81
CA THR A 522 -9.34 8.46 17.39
C THR A 522 -9.44 9.95 17.10
N ALA A 523 -9.06 10.37 15.89
CA ALA A 523 -9.36 11.70 15.36
C ALA A 523 -9.77 11.57 13.88
N THR A 524 -10.60 12.47 13.36
CA THR A 524 -10.94 12.51 11.93
C THR A 524 -10.56 13.85 11.35
N VAL A 525 -9.72 13.85 10.32
CA VAL A 525 -9.19 15.06 9.67
C VAL A 525 -9.60 15.07 8.20
N ARG A 526 -10.20 16.18 7.76
CA ARG A 526 -10.51 16.44 6.35
C ARG A 526 -9.23 16.79 5.58
N VAL A 527 -8.82 15.96 4.63
CA VAL A 527 -7.72 16.25 3.69
C VAL A 527 -8.32 16.70 2.35
N PRO A 528 -7.83 17.80 1.73
CA PRO A 528 -8.31 18.24 0.42
C PRO A 528 -8.03 17.24 -0.71
N GLY A 529 -8.74 17.39 -1.83
CA GLY A 529 -8.37 16.68 -3.06
C GLY A 529 -7.03 17.17 -3.61
N GLN A 530 -6.32 16.29 -4.33
CA GLN A 530 -4.99 16.56 -4.90
C GLN A 530 -4.03 17.23 -3.90
N SER A 531 -3.88 16.64 -2.71
CA SER A 531 -3.07 17.20 -1.61
C SER A 531 -2.13 16.19 -0.98
N VAL A 532 -1.06 16.71 -0.36
CA VAL A 532 -0.23 15.99 0.60
C VAL A 532 -0.42 16.65 1.95
N THR A 533 -0.88 15.89 2.95
CA THR A 533 -1.16 16.40 4.29
C THR A 533 -0.30 15.69 5.31
N THR A 534 0.50 16.45 6.05
CA THR A 534 1.18 15.95 7.25
C THR A 534 0.24 16.09 8.45
N LEU A 535 0.08 15.01 9.21
CA LEU A 535 -0.79 14.89 10.37
C LEU A 535 0.10 14.75 11.61
N VAL A 536 0.32 15.86 12.31
CA VAL A 536 1.19 15.91 13.49
C VAL A 536 0.36 15.59 14.74
N VAL A 537 0.56 14.39 15.29
CA VAL A 537 -0.14 13.87 16.46
C VAL A 537 0.66 14.18 17.73
N SER A 538 -0.01 14.75 18.74
CA SER A 538 0.58 15.16 20.01
C SER A 538 0.12 14.32 21.21
N ASP A 539 0.93 14.28 22.27
CA ASP A 539 0.68 13.58 23.56
C ASP A 539 0.37 12.06 23.44
N VAL A 540 0.88 11.41 22.38
CA VAL A 540 0.87 9.95 22.20
C VAL A 540 2.24 9.34 22.50
N SER A 541 2.30 8.14 23.10
CA SER A 541 3.58 7.47 23.38
C SER A 541 3.48 5.97 23.68
N GLY A 542 4.59 5.25 23.44
CA GLY A 542 4.80 3.84 23.77
C GLY A 542 3.93 2.86 22.96
N VAL A 543 4.21 1.57 23.10
CA VAL A 543 3.56 0.48 22.34
C VAL A 543 2.55 -0.22 23.26
N ALA A 544 1.29 -0.32 22.85
CA ALA A 544 0.28 -1.04 23.63
C ALA A 544 0.64 -2.54 23.76
N GLU A 545 0.28 -3.17 24.89
CA GLU A 545 0.54 -4.62 25.13
C GLU A 545 -0.06 -5.51 24.02
N ASP A 546 -1.13 -5.03 23.39
CA ASP A 546 -1.86 -5.68 22.32
C ASP A 546 -1.61 -5.02 20.93
N ALA A 547 -0.63 -4.11 20.83
CA ALA A 547 -0.29 -3.47 19.55
C ALA A 547 0.17 -4.51 18.52
N ALA A 548 1.16 -5.32 18.90
CA ALA A 548 1.77 -6.31 18.02
C ALA A 548 0.77 -7.34 17.49
N THR A 549 0.88 -7.62 16.19
CA THR A 549 0.21 -8.76 15.54
C THR A 549 0.75 -10.09 16.06
N ILE A 550 2.05 -10.13 16.42
CA ILE A 550 2.76 -11.30 16.96
C ILE A 550 2.82 -11.15 18.48
N ARG A 551 2.28 -12.11 19.23
CA ARG A 551 2.14 -12.07 20.69
C ARG A 551 2.52 -13.41 21.32
N ALA A 552 3.11 -13.37 22.51
CA ALA A 552 3.52 -14.57 23.23
C ALA A 552 2.31 -15.43 23.65
N GLY A 553 2.39 -16.75 23.45
CA GLY A 553 1.36 -17.71 23.86
C GLY A 553 0.12 -17.81 22.94
N HIS A 554 0.00 -16.92 21.96
CA HIS A 554 -0.99 -17.00 20.89
C HIS A 554 -0.68 -18.13 19.90
N ALA A 555 -1.70 -18.58 19.16
CA ALA A 555 -1.60 -19.59 18.11
C ALA A 555 -1.98 -18.99 16.75
N TYR A 556 -1.14 -19.21 15.76
CA TYR A 556 -1.21 -18.57 14.45
C TYR A 556 -1.31 -19.57 13.31
N ARG A 557 -1.98 -19.17 12.24
CA ARG A 557 -2.03 -19.89 10.97
C ARG A 557 -1.40 -19.02 9.89
N PHE A 558 -0.34 -19.52 9.27
CA PHE A 558 0.24 -18.93 8.06
C PHE A 558 -0.53 -19.43 6.85
N VAL A 559 -1.20 -18.53 6.13
CA VAL A 559 -1.93 -18.85 4.89
C VAL A 559 -1.17 -18.25 3.69
N GLY A 560 -0.66 -19.08 2.80
CA GLY A 560 0.10 -18.64 1.62
C GLY A 560 -0.76 -17.76 0.72
N VAL A 561 -0.26 -16.57 0.37
CA VAL A 561 -1.02 -15.56 -0.38
C VAL A 561 -1.38 -16.06 -1.78
N GLN A 562 -0.45 -16.71 -2.49
CA GLN A 562 -0.71 -17.32 -3.79
C GLN A 562 -1.68 -18.51 -3.74
N SER A 563 -1.56 -19.39 -2.74
CA SER A 563 -2.16 -20.73 -2.77
C SER A 563 -3.46 -20.86 -1.97
N GLY A 564 -3.77 -19.87 -1.12
CA GLY A 564 -4.92 -19.89 -0.20
C GLY A 564 -4.81 -20.93 0.93
N ARG A 565 -3.67 -21.59 1.07
CA ARG A 565 -3.47 -22.81 1.88
C ARG A 565 -2.64 -22.56 3.13
N SER A 566 -2.90 -23.36 4.16
CA SER A 566 -2.17 -23.31 5.42
C SER A 566 -0.79 -23.97 5.31
N LEU A 567 0.21 -23.39 5.97
CA LEU A 567 1.49 -24.05 6.25
C LEU A 567 1.29 -25.20 7.26
N ASP A 568 1.74 -26.40 6.90
CA ASP A 568 1.41 -27.67 7.57
C ASP A 568 2.69 -28.42 7.99
N ALA A 569 2.75 -28.84 9.26
CA ALA A 569 3.93 -29.39 9.92
C ALA A 569 3.98 -30.93 9.86
N GLU A 570 4.16 -31.51 8.69
CA GLU A 570 4.15 -32.97 8.53
C GLU A 570 5.41 -33.67 9.08
N GLN A 571 5.42 -35.00 9.13
CA GLN A 571 6.59 -35.78 9.59
C GLN A 571 7.78 -35.70 8.64
N GLN A 572 7.55 -35.39 7.36
CA GLN A 572 8.57 -35.41 6.30
C GLN A 572 9.20 -34.04 6.02
N GLY A 573 8.64 -32.96 6.57
CA GLY A 573 9.04 -31.57 6.29
C GLY A 573 7.86 -30.62 6.43
N LEU A 574 7.98 -29.42 5.86
CA LEU A 574 6.88 -28.46 5.75
C LEU A 574 6.22 -28.57 4.36
N VAL A 575 4.91 -28.47 4.31
CA VAL A 575 4.11 -28.42 3.07
C VAL A 575 2.99 -27.39 3.19
N ILE A 576 2.31 -27.07 2.08
CA ILE A 576 1.00 -26.41 2.12
C ILE A 576 -0.15 -27.41 2.02
N ARG A 577 -1.24 -27.17 2.76
CA ARG A 577 -2.49 -27.96 2.70
C ARG A 577 -3.73 -27.07 2.76
N THR A 578 -4.84 -27.57 2.21
CA THR A 578 -6.18 -27.02 2.43
C THR A 578 -6.41 -26.75 3.91
N THR A 579 -6.85 -25.54 4.20
CA THR A 579 -6.99 -24.99 5.56
C THR A 579 -8.09 -25.72 6.33
N ASP A 580 -7.71 -26.35 7.45
CA ASP A 580 -8.61 -27.04 8.37
C ASP A 580 -8.52 -26.39 9.77
N GLY A 581 -9.66 -25.91 10.27
CA GLY A 581 -9.80 -25.27 11.59
C GLY A 581 -9.64 -26.24 12.77
N ALA A 582 -9.65 -27.56 12.54
CA ALA A 582 -9.44 -28.59 13.55
C ALA A 582 -8.00 -29.13 13.61
N ARG A 583 -7.12 -28.77 12.66
CA ARG A 583 -5.75 -29.30 12.56
C ARG A 583 -4.71 -28.43 13.26
N GLY A 584 -4.18 -28.96 14.37
CA GLY A 584 -3.13 -28.30 15.18
C GLY A 584 -1.73 -28.30 14.56
N ASP A 585 -1.48 -29.18 13.60
CA ASP A 585 -0.27 -29.22 12.77
C ASP A 585 -0.26 -28.15 11.66
N GLN A 586 -1.38 -27.46 11.45
CA GLN A 586 -1.45 -26.22 10.66
C GLN A 586 -1.30 -24.94 11.51
N LEU A 587 -1.07 -25.09 12.82
CA LEU A 587 -0.94 -24.00 13.77
C LEU A 587 0.48 -23.87 14.33
N TRP A 588 0.85 -22.61 14.56
CA TRP A 588 2.21 -22.19 14.84
C TRP A 588 2.23 -21.23 16.04
N THR A 589 3.28 -21.31 16.85
CA THR A 589 3.60 -20.34 17.89
C THR A 589 4.82 -19.55 17.46
N LEU A 590 4.78 -18.25 17.72
CA LEU A 590 5.86 -17.32 17.43
C LEU A 590 6.40 -16.79 18.76
N THR A 591 7.71 -16.96 18.98
CA THR A 591 8.39 -16.49 20.19
C THR A 591 9.45 -15.49 19.79
N GLN A 592 9.30 -14.23 20.16
CA GLN A 592 10.32 -13.20 20.00
C GLN A 592 11.53 -13.55 20.90
N LEU A 593 12.73 -13.45 20.34
CA LEU A 593 14.00 -13.84 20.97
C LEU A 593 14.84 -12.62 21.35
N SER A 594 14.76 -11.57 20.54
CA SER A 594 15.31 -10.24 20.80
C SER A 594 14.43 -9.44 21.78
N GLN A 595 14.79 -8.18 22.05
CA GLN A 595 14.06 -7.28 22.94
C GLN A 595 13.90 -5.93 22.24
N GLY A 596 12.66 -5.54 21.93
CA GLY A 596 12.38 -4.31 21.21
C GLY A 596 11.11 -4.43 20.36
N TRP A 597 10.99 -3.51 19.41
CA TRP A 597 9.89 -3.37 18.47
C TRP A 597 10.39 -3.14 17.03
N SER A 598 11.63 -3.53 16.74
CA SER A 598 12.27 -3.25 15.46
C SER A 598 11.73 -4.11 14.31
N ASN A 599 11.89 -3.63 13.07
CA ASN A 599 11.68 -4.40 11.85
C ASN A 599 12.71 -5.55 11.67
N ARG A 600 13.66 -5.68 12.62
CA ARG A 600 14.66 -6.75 12.76
C ARG A 600 14.50 -7.55 14.08
N GLU A 601 13.33 -7.51 14.73
CA GLU A 601 13.07 -8.47 15.82
C GLU A 601 13.19 -9.91 15.29
N ARG A 602 13.89 -10.77 16.04
CA ARG A 602 14.16 -12.16 15.68
C ARG A 602 13.18 -13.09 16.37
N TYR A 603 12.60 -14.03 15.62
CA TYR A 603 11.55 -14.92 16.07
C TYR A 603 11.91 -16.41 15.91
N GLN A 604 11.51 -17.22 16.88
CA GLN A 604 11.45 -18.68 16.76
C GLN A 604 10.07 -19.08 16.25
N VAL A 605 10.02 -19.83 15.13
CA VAL A 605 8.79 -20.37 14.55
C VAL A 605 8.63 -21.83 14.99
N ARG A 606 7.52 -22.17 15.65
CA ARG A 606 7.31 -23.51 16.24
C ARG A 606 5.92 -24.08 15.97
N ALA A 607 5.86 -25.34 15.55
CA ALA A 607 4.59 -26.09 15.47
C ALA A 607 4.06 -26.41 16.88
N LEU A 608 2.74 -26.61 17.03
CA LEU A 608 2.13 -26.91 18.33
C LEU A 608 2.60 -28.23 18.97
N ASP A 609 3.15 -29.15 18.18
CA ASP A 609 3.72 -30.42 18.65
C ASP A 609 5.07 -30.27 19.39
N GLY A 610 5.66 -29.07 19.36
CA GLY A 610 6.93 -28.77 20.02
C GLY A 610 8.16 -28.79 19.10
N ARG A 611 8.02 -29.00 17.78
CA ARG A 611 9.10 -28.79 16.81
C ARG A 611 9.29 -27.31 16.46
N GLN A 612 10.49 -26.94 16.02
CA GLN A 612 10.86 -25.62 15.47
C GLN A 612 11.22 -25.72 13.99
N VAL A 613 11.00 -24.64 13.23
CA VAL A 613 11.48 -24.49 11.86
C VAL A 613 12.94 -24.03 11.89
N ALA A 614 13.83 -24.80 11.27
CA ALA A 614 15.25 -24.48 11.19
C ALA A 614 15.79 -24.70 9.78
N LEU A 615 16.75 -23.87 9.36
CA LEU A 615 17.56 -24.05 8.17
C LEU A 615 18.77 -24.92 8.50
N ARG A 616 18.96 -26.02 7.77
CA ARG A 616 20.07 -26.96 7.92
C ARG A 616 20.61 -27.33 6.54
N SER A 617 21.88 -27.06 6.28
CA SER A 617 22.54 -27.33 4.99
C SER A 617 21.77 -26.80 3.75
N GLY A 618 21.13 -25.63 3.86
CA GLY A 618 20.32 -25.05 2.79
C GLY A 618 18.93 -25.65 2.59
N SER A 619 18.40 -26.42 3.55
CA SER A 619 17.03 -26.96 3.53
C SER A 619 16.30 -26.69 4.84
N LEU A 620 14.98 -26.48 4.77
CA LEU A 620 14.14 -26.41 5.97
C LEU A 620 13.95 -27.79 6.60
N VAL A 621 14.00 -27.84 7.93
CA VAL A 621 13.67 -29.02 8.74
C VAL A 621 12.73 -28.65 9.89
N LEU A 622 12.03 -29.67 10.40
CA LEU A 622 11.28 -29.60 11.65
C LEU A 622 12.00 -30.43 12.73
N GLU A 623 12.79 -29.76 13.56
CA GLU A 623 13.58 -30.37 14.64
C GLU A 623 12.97 -30.07 16.03
N PRO A 624 13.30 -30.81 17.11
CA PRO A 624 12.81 -30.49 18.45
C PRO A 624 13.17 -29.06 18.89
N ALA A 625 12.21 -28.28 19.39
CA ALA A 625 12.45 -26.87 19.68
C ALA A 625 13.48 -26.65 20.80
N GLN A 626 14.44 -25.76 20.54
CA GLN A 626 15.47 -25.38 21.49
C GLN A 626 14.97 -24.26 22.41
N LYS A 627 15.49 -24.17 23.64
CA LYS A 627 15.16 -23.04 24.56
C LYS A 627 15.84 -21.73 24.13
N ALA A 628 17.03 -21.83 23.56
CA ALA A 628 17.78 -20.73 22.96
C ALA A 628 18.26 -21.25 21.59
N PRO A 629 17.50 -21.03 20.52
CA PRO A 629 17.85 -21.54 19.20
C PRO A 629 19.10 -20.87 18.63
N ASP A 630 19.94 -21.65 17.95
CA ASP A 630 20.96 -21.12 17.05
C ASP A 630 20.35 -20.23 15.94
N GLU A 631 21.15 -19.34 15.36
CA GLU A 631 20.67 -18.31 14.42
C GLU A 631 19.96 -18.90 13.18
N ALA A 632 20.34 -20.10 12.74
CA ALA A 632 19.69 -20.77 11.61
C ALA A 632 18.30 -21.37 11.97
N ALA A 633 17.87 -21.26 13.23
CA ALA A 633 16.50 -21.46 13.69
C ALA A 633 15.82 -20.16 14.17
N GLN A 634 16.36 -19.00 13.77
CA GLN A 634 15.81 -17.66 14.00
C GLN A 634 15.37 -17.02 12.66
N TRP A 635 14.30 -16.25 12.71
CA TRP A 635 13.62 -15.70 11.52
C TRP A 635 13.22 -14.24 11.73
N TYR A 636 13.38 -13.41 10.72
CA TYR A 636 12.77 -12.09 10.63
C TYR A 636 11.36 -12.20 10.02
N LEU A 637 10.44 -11.32 10.42
CA LEU A 637 9.06 -11.27 9.91
C LEU A 637 8.78 -9.87 9.34
N SER A 638 9.06 -9.66 8.05
CA SER A 638 8.86 -8.38 7.38
C SER A 638 7.42 -8.20 6.88
N THR A 639 6.87 -6.99 6.94
CA THR A 639 5.53 -6.66 6.40
C THR A 639 5.47 -5.24 5.85
N THR A 640 4.63 -5.03 4.84
CA THR A 640 4.28 -3.71 4.26
C THR A 640 3.10 -3.04 4.97
N GLY A 641 2.47 -3.72 5.95
CA GLY A 641 1.25 -3.27 6.61
C GLY A 641 -0.03 -4.00 6.17
N ASP A 642 -0.03 -4.62 4.99
CA ASP A 642 -1.20 -5.25 4.35
C ASP A 642 -1.70 -6.58 4.98
N GLY A 643 -1.31 -6.87 6.23
CA GLY A 643 -1.66 -8.10 6.93
C GLY A 643 -0.92 -9.35 6.46
N THR A 644 0.00 -9.23 5.48
CA THR A 644 0.88 -10.32 5.04
C THR A 644 2.32 -10.11 5.49
N TYR A 645 3.06 -11.21 5.60
CA TYR A 645 4.44 -11.25 6.03
C TYR A 645 5.29 -12.10 5.08
N THR A 646 6.54 -11.71 4.86
CA THR A 646 7.61 -12.63 4.44
C THR A 646 8.35 -13.13 5.68
N ILE A 647 8.91 -14.34 5.60
CA ILE A 647 9.64 -14.97 6.72
C ILE A 647 11.08 -15.20 6.26
N ALA A 648 11.98 -14.29 6.61
CA ALA A 648 13.37 -14.27 6.14
C ALA A 648 14.32 -14.94 7.15
N SER A 649 15.33 -15.66 6.67
CA SER A 649 16.35 -16.27 7.53
C SER A 649 17.29 -15.24 8.13
N VAL A 650 17.77 -15.49 9.35
CA VAL A 650 18.80 -14.68 10.03
C VAL A 650 20.22 -15.03 9.54
N THR A 651 20.43 -16.16 8.85
CA THR A 651 21.76 -16.68 8.47
C THR A 651 22.02 -16.71 6.96
N GLY A 652 21.51 -15.73 6.22
CA GLY A 652 21.73 -15.59 4.77
C GLY A 652 20.45 -15.57 3.93
N PRO A 653 20.57 -15.33 2.62
CA PRO A 653 19.46 -14.89 1.77
C PRO A 653 18.44 -16.01 1.49
N GLY A 654 17.33 -16.01 2.23
CA GLY A 654 16.25 -16.99 2.03
C GLY A 654 14.95 -16.64 2.72
N ASN A 655 13.88 -16.46 1.94
CA ASN A 655 12.50 -16.38 2.42
C ASN A 655 11.85 -17.78 2.42
N ILE A 656 11.03 -18.09 3.44
CA ILE A 656 10.20 -19.31 3.46
C ILE A 656 9.13 -19.23 2.37
N GLU A 657 9.09 -20.21 1.47
CA GLU A 657 8.31 -20.14 0.23
C GLU A 657 7.79 -21.49 -0.27
N VAL A 658 6.79 -21.47 -1.16
CA VAL A 658 6.24 -22.67 -1.79
C VAL A 658 6.91 -22.92 -3.15
N GLY A 659 7.77 -23.94 -3.17
CA GLY A 659 8.74 -24.16 -4.25
C GLY A 659 8.14 -24.24 -5.65
N GLY A 660 8.66 -23.41 -6.55
CA GLY A 660 8.23 -23.35 -7.95
C GLY A 660 6.79 -22.86 -8.15
N GLU A 661 6.29 -22.03 -7.23
CA GLU A 661 4.92 -21.46 -7.25
C GLU A 661 3.82 -22.53 -7.23
N ALA A 662 4.12 -23.68 -6.60
CA ALA A 662 3.20 -24.80 -6.52
C ALA A 662 2.02 -24.51 -5.57
N SER A 663 0.79 -24.76 -6.02
CA SER A 663 -0.44 -24.43 -5.28
C SER A 663 -1.26 -25.64 -4.80
N ALA A 664 -0.77 -26.86 -5.04
CA ALA A 664 -1.48 -28.10 -4.70
C ALA A 664 -1.27 -28.54 -3.24
N ASP A 665 -2.18 -29.37 -2.71
CA ASP A 665 -2.02 -29.95 -1.36
C ASP A 665 -0.84 -30.92 -1.30
N GLY A 666 0.08 -30.66 -0.37
CA GLY A 666 1.33 -31.41 -0.23
C GLY A 666 2.49 -30.83 -1.04
N SER A 667 2.33 -29.66 -1.67
CA SER A 667 3.46 -28.94 -2.27
C SER A 667 4.45 -28.54 -1.18
N ALA A 668 5.73 -28.84 -1.41
CA ALA A 668 6.78 -28.64 -0.42
C ALA A 668 7.05 -27.15 -0.14
N VAL A 669 7.34 -26.85 1.11
CA VAL A 669 7.77 -25.51 1.56
C VAL A 669 9.26 -25.56 1.89
N GLY A 670 10.01 -24.63 1.30
CA GLY A 670 11.46 -24.52 1.41
C GLY A 670 11.91 -23.09 1.65
N THR A 671 13.17 -22.81 1.35
CA THR A 671 13.73 -21.45 1.31
C THR A 671 14.28 -21.15 -0.07
N TRP A 672 13.96 -19.97 -0.60
CA TRP A 672 14.53 -19.42 -1.83
C TRP A 672 14.93 -17.96 -1.60
N GLN A 673 15.87 -17.45 -2.39
CA GLN A 673 16.24 -16.03 -2.34
C GLN A 673 15.00 -15.12 -2.50
N PRO A 674 14.95 -13.94 -1.87
CA PRO A 674 13.81 -13.04 -2.00
C PRO A 674 13.47 -12.69 -3.46
N THR A 675 12.19 -12.80 -3.83
CA THR A 675 11.69 -12.49 -5.19
C THR A 675 10.55 -11.47 -5.22
N ALA A 676 10.06 -11.06 -4.04
CA ALA A 676 8.77 -10.37 -3.83
C ALA A 676 7.52 -11.14 -4.31
N GLY A 677 7.66 -12.42 -4.70
CA GLY A 677 6.58 -13.24 -5.22
C GLY A 677 5.53 -13.64 -4.18
N PRO A 678 4.26 -13.86 -4.58
CA PRO A 678 3.18 -14.21 -3.66
C PRO A 678 3.29 -15.64 -3.09
N ASN A 679 4.21 -16.46 -3.61
CA ASN A 679 4.63 -17.75 -3.04
C ASN A 679 5.51 -17.60 -1.79
N GLN A 680 6.13 -16.42 -1.57
CA GLN A 680 6.95 -16.11 -0.39
C GLN A 680 6.17 -15.36 0.70
N ARG A 681 4.94 -14.93 0.40
CA ARG A 681 4.09 -14.11 1.28
C ARG A 681 3.05 -14.96 1.99
N TRP A 682 2.90 -14.73 3.29
CA TRP A 682 2.00 -15.46 4.17
C TRP A 682 1.09 -14.49 4.92
N ARG A 683 -0.22 -14.63 4.77
CA ARG A 683 -1.22 -13.93 5.61
C ARG A 683 -1.24 -14.59 6.98
N LEU A 684 -1.02 -13.81 8.03
CA LEU A 684 -0.96 -14.27 9.41
C LEU A 684 -2.34 -14.17 10.06
N VAL A 685 -2.97 -15.31 10.36
CA VAL A 685 -4.28 -15.36 11.05
C VAL A 685 -4.07 -15.76 12.50
N ASP A 686 -4.55 -14.95 13.45
CA ASP A 686 -4.54 -15.27 14.88
C ASP A 686 -5.76 -16.11 15.25
N GLU A 687 -5.51 -17.38 15.55
CA GLU A 687 -6.50 -18.40 15.87
C GLU A 687 -6.77 -18.49 17.39
N THR A 688 -6.20 -17.59 18.19
CA THR A 688 -6.30 -17.62 19.65
C THR A 688 -7.72 -17.33 20.12
N ILE A 689 -8.30 -18.24 20.92
CA ILE A 689 -9.59 -18.02 21.59
C ILE A 689 -9.38 -17.04 22.75
N GLN A 690 -10.02 -15.87 22.66
CA GLN A 690 -10.04 -14.86 23.72
C GLN A 690 -11.08 -15.20 24.79
N ALA A 691 -12.28 -15.59 24.34
CA ALA A 691 -13.43 -15.82 25.22
C ALA A 691 -14.38 -16.88 24.63
N ILE A 692 -15.27 -17.41 25.48
CA ILE A 692 -16.45 -18.17 25.07
C ILE A 692 -17.61 -17.62 25.90
N THR A 693 -18.65 -17.14 25.23
CA THR A 693 -19.84 -16.56 25.88
C THR A 693 -20.61 -17.64 26.63
N ASP A 694 -21.19 -17.29 27.79
CA ASP A 694 -22.13 -18.16 28.49
C ASP A 694 -23.34 -18.47 27.58
N VAL A 695 -23.81 -19.73 27.59
CA VAL A 695 -24.89 -20.19 26.72
C VAL A 695 -26.23 -20.11 27.43
N ASP A 696 -27.15 -19.27 26.97
CA ASP A 696 -28.53 -19.29 27.45
C ASP A 696 -29.27 -20.54 26.93
N VAL A 697 -29.94 -21.25 27.84
CA VAL A 697 -30.73 -22.46 27.56
C VAL A 697 -32.06 -22.37 28.30
N PHE A 698 -33.13 -22.89 27.71
CA PHE A 698 -34.45 -22.94 28.33
C PHE A 698 -34.93 -24.39 28.55
N THR A 699 -35.66 -24.64 29.64
CA THR A 699 -36.43 -25.89 29.85
C THR A 699 -37.61 -25.63 30.79
N MET A 700 -38.54 -26.58 30.86
CA MET A 700 -39.72 -26.50 31.73
C MET A 700 -39.52 -27.29 33.03
N PRO A 701 -40.28 -26.97 34.11
CA PRO A 701 -40.20 -27.69 35.38
C PRO A 701 -40.35 -29.20 35.23
N GLY A 702 -39.36 -29.96 35.72
CA GLY A 702 -39.28 -31.41 35.62
C GLY A 702 -38.63 -31.94 34.33
N VAL A 703 -38.38 -31.09 33.33
CA VAL A 703 -37.78 -31.48 32.04
C VAL A 703 -36.27 -31.20 32.06
N ALA A 704 -35.46 -32.21 31.76
CA ALA A 704 -34.02 -32.03 31.61
C ALA A 704 -33.70 -31.21 30.34
N PRO A 705 -32.85 -30.17 30.42
CA PRO A 705 -32.52 -29.33 29.27
C PRO A 705 -31.63 -30.07 28.26
N THR A 706 -31.90 -29.89 26.97
CA THR A 706 -30.95 -30.25 25.90
C THR A 706 -29.85 -29.21 25.83
N LEU A 707 -28.75 -29.45 26.55
CA LEU A 707 -27.54 -28.63 26.45
C LEU A 707 -26.85 -28.86 25.08
N PRO A 708 -26.27 -27.84 24.44
CA PRO A 708 -25.68 -27.99 23.11
C PRO A 708 -24.39 -28.82 23.16
N ALA A 709 -24.10 -29.57 22.09
CA ALA A 709 -22.89 -30.38 21.97
C ALA A 709 -21.62 -29.55 21.65
N THR A 710 -21.79 -28.31 21.20
CA THR A 710 -20.72 -27.37 20.83
C THR A 710 -20.99 -25.96 21.39
N VAL A 711 -19.95 -25.13 21.41
CA VAL A 711 -20.01 -23.70 21.74
C VAL A 711 -19.19 -22.89 20.74
N THR A 712 -19.64 -21.69 20.39
CA THR A 712 -18.93 -20.79 19.45
C THR A 712 -17.91 -19.94 20.23
N PRO A 713 -16.59 -20.09 19.99
CA PRO A 713 -15.59 -19.25 20.63
C PRO A 713 -15.46 -17.89 19.93
N GLN A 714 -15.09 -16.86 20.69
CA GLN A 714 -14.56 -15.61 20.17
C GLN A 714 -13.04 -15.75 20.02
N ARG A 715 -12.56 -15.77 18.77
CA ARG A 715 -11.13 -15.68 18.43
C ARG A 715 -10.76 -14.23 18.15
N VAL A 716 -9.46 -13.90 18.14
CA VAL A 716 -8.96 -12.52 17.93
C VAL A 716 -9.50 -11.88 16.63
N GLY A 717 -9.66 -12.66 15.56
CA GLY A 717 -10.23 -12.22 14.29
C GLY A 717 -11.77 -12.28 14.17
N GLY A 718 -12.51 -12.65 15.21
CA GLY A 718 -13.98 -12.76 15.19
C GLY A 718 -14.53 -14.08 15.74
N ALA A 719 -15.79 -14.39 15.41
CA ALA A 719 -16.42 -15.65 15.82
C ALA A 719 -15.78 -16.86 15.11
N GLY A 720 -15.20 -17.78 15.88
CA GLY A 720 -14.57 -18.99 15.35
C GLY A 720 -15.56 -20.13 15.12
N ALA A 721 -15.11 -21.18 14.41
CA ALA A 721 -15.88 -22.42 14.28
C ALA A 721 -16.22 -23.02 15.67
N ALA A 722 -17.43 -23.57 15.81
CA ALA A 722 -17.93 -24.07 17.09
C ALA A 722 -17.17 -25.33 17.55
N ILE A 723 -16.69 -25.30 18.80
CA ILE A 723 -15.86 -26.35 19.40
C ILE A 723 -16.67 -27.26 20.34
N PRO A 724 -16.34 -28.55 20.48
CA PRO A 724 -17.08 -29.49 21.32
C PRO A 724 -17.02 -29.14 22.81
N VAL A 725 -18.14 -29.35 23.51
CA VAL A 725 -18.25 -29.15 24.97
C VAL A 725 -18.74 -30.40 25.69
N GLN A 726 -18.07 -30.74 26.80
CA GLN A 726 -18.52 -31.73 27.76
C GLN A 726 -19.12 -31.05 28.99
N TRP A 727 -20.44 -31.12 29.14
CA TRP A 727 -21.17 -30.58 30.30
C TRP A 727 -21.05 -31.51 31.52
N ARG A 728 -20.93 -30.94 32.72
CA ARG A 728 -20.98 -31.72 33.97
C ARG A 728 -22.42 -32.20 34.25
N PRO A 729 -22.64 -33.47 34.66
CA PRO A 729 -23.96 -33.96 35.02
C PRO A 729 -24.62 -33.15 36.14
N VAL A 730 -25.93 -32.94 36.03
CA VAL A 730 -26.75 -32.19 36.98
C VAL A 730 -27.87 -33.09 37.51
N PRO A 731 -28.09 -33.20 38.84
CA PRO A 731 -29.17 -34.01 39.40
C PRO A 731 -30.56 -33.55 38.94
N PRO A 732 -31.50 -34.45 38.55
CA PRO A 732 -32.83 -34.10 38.05
C PRO A 732 -33.64 -33.15 38.95
N LEU A 733 -33.48 -33.26 40.27
CA LEU A 733 -34.05 -32.38 41.31
C LEU A 733 -33.78 -30.88 41.07
N ARG A 734 -32.75 -30.52 40.28
CA ARG A 734 -32.43 -29.13 39.92
C ARG A 734 -33.37 -28.55 38.86
N TRP A 735 -34.08 -29.40 38.12
CA TRP A 735 -35.04 -29.01 37.08
C TRP A 735 -36.48 -28.94 37.58
N GLU A 736 -36.78 -29.46 38.77
CA GLU A 736 -38.15 -29.50 39.33
C GLU A 736 -38.72 -28.12 39.73
N ARG A 737 -37.86 -27.09 39.82
CA ARG A 737 -38.24 -25.78 40.35
C ARG A 737 -37.89 -24.66 39.39
N VAL A 738 -38.86 -23.78 39.18
CA VAL A 738 -38.71 -22.53 38.44
C VAL A 738 -37.57 -21.68 39.04
N GLY A 739 -36.65 -21.21 38.20
CA GLY A 739 -35.42 -20.53 38.60
C GLY A 739 -34.33 -20.56 37.52
N ARG A 740 -33.13 -20.05 37.84
CA ARG A 740 -31.94 -20.14 36.96
C ARG A 740 -30.90 -21.10 37.53
N VAL A 741 -30.37 -21.98 36.69
CA VAL A 741 -29.39 -23.03 37.04
C VAL A 741 -28.19 -22.93 36.11
N VAL A 742 -27.04 -22.52 36.65
CA VAL A 742 -25.77 -22.54 35.91
C VAL A 742 -25.23 -23.96 35.86
N VAL A 743 -25.03 -24.50 34.65
CA VAL A 743 -24.31 -25.74 34.38
C VAL A 743 -22.89 -25.38 33.92
N VAL A 744 -21.87 -26.04 34.48
CA VAL A 744 -20.47 -25.84 34.05
C VAL A 744 -20.07 -26.96 33.11
N GLY A 745 -19.45 -26.60 31.99
CA GLY A 745 -18.86 -27.52 31.02
C GLY A 745 -17.38 -27.26 30.81
N THR A 746 -16.75 -28.13 30.02
CA THR A 746 -15.38 -27.95 29.53
C THR A 746 -15.44 -28.04 28.01
N ALA A 747 -15.13 -26.96 27.32
CA ALA A 747 -14.99 -26.92 25.87
C ALA A 747 -13.53 -27.23 25.50
N THR A 748 -13.32 -28.00 24.44
CA THR A 748 -11.96 -28.37 23.98
C THR A 748 -11.77 -27.89 22.55
N ASP A 749 -10.80 -27.00 22.33
CA ASP A 749 -10.44 -26.57 20.99
C ASP A 749 -9.66 -27.69 20.28
N PRO A 750 -10.17 -28.28 19.18
CA PRO A 750 -9.59 -29.49 18.60
C PRO A 750 -8.18 -29.25 18.05
N ALA A 751 -7.90 -28.07 17.51
CA ALA A 751 -6.60 -27.75 16.93
C ALA A 751 -5.52 -27.52 18.00
N THR A 752 -5.78 -26.73 19.04
CA THR A 752 -4.77 -26.47 20.10
C THR A 752 -4.77 -27.49 21.24
N SER A 753 -5.78 -28.36 21.31
CA SER A 753 -6.10 -29.21 22.47
C SER A 753 -6.27 -28.45 23.80
N ARG A 754 -6.37 -27.11 23.77
CA ARG A 754 -6.60 -26.28 24.97
C ARG A 754 -8.05 -26.45 25.44
N THR A 755 -8.23 -26.57 26.75
CA THR A 755 -9.54 -26.70 27.40
C THR A 755 -9.97 -25.40 28.07
N TYR A 756 -11.22 -25.00 27.84
CA TYR A 756 -11.81 -23.77 28.34
C TYR A 756 -13.00 -24.09 29.25
N ALA A 757 -13.11 -23.42 30.40
CA ALA A 757 -14.27 -23.53 31.27
C ALA A 757 -15.43 -22.73 30.68
N VAL A 758 -16.58 -23.37 30.47
CA VAL A 758 -17.76 -22.75 29.85
C VAL A 758 -19.00 -22.97 30.70
N ARG A 759 -20.04 -22.17 30.49
CA ARG A 759 -21.28 -22.22 31.27
C ARG A 759 -22.50 -22.25 30.37
N ALA A 760 -23.52 -22.95 30.80
CA ALA A 760 -24.87 -22.81 30.29
C ALA A 760 -25.76 -22.25 31.40
N VAL A 761 -26.44 -21.15 31.13
CA VAL A 761 -27.44 -20.55 32.02
C VAL A 761 -28.79 -21.15 31.66
N VAL A 762 -29.17 -22.22 32.35
CA VAL A 762 -30.47 -22.86 32.14
C VAL A 762 -31.54 -22.09 32.90
N VAL A 763 -32.45 -21.45 32.19
CA VAL A 763 -33.70 -20.93 32.75
C VAL A 763 -34.71 -22.08 32.79
N VAL A 764 -35.18 -22.40 33.99
CA VAL A 764 -36.30 -23.31 34.24
C VAL A 764 -37.53 -22.46 34.51
N ASP A 765 -38.52 -22.49 33.62
CA ASP A 765 -39.77 -21.71 33.81
C ASP A 765 -40.94 -22.28 33.01
N THR A 766 -42.14 -21.75 33.20
CA THR A 766 -43.28 -21.99 32.30
C THR A 766 -43.36 -20.94 31.20
N VAL A 767 -44.13 -21.25 30.15
CA VAL A 767 -44.44 -20.35 29.03
C VAL A 767 -45.94 -20.45 28.77
N SER A 768 -46.65 -19.34 28.89
CA SER A 768 -48.11 -19.27 28.69
C SER A 768 -48.53 -18.72 27.32
N SER A 769 -47.63 -18.07 26.57
CA SER A 769 -47.92 -17.46 25.26
C SER A 769 -46.69 -17.33 24.38
N THR A 770 -46.90 -17.30 23.06
CA THR A 770 -45.89 -16.90 22.06
C THR A 770 -46.13 -15.47 21.59
N GLU A 771 -45.08 -14.76 21.20
CA GLU A 771 -45.20 -13.49 20.47
C GLU A 771 -45.59 -13.77 19.01
N PRO A 772 -46.39 -12.90 18.35
CA PRO A 772 -46.59 -12.99 16.90
C PRO A 772 -45.25 -12.84 16.16
N ALA A 773 -44.94 -13.80 15.29
CA ALA A 773 -43.84 -13.65 14.34
C ALA A 773 -44.24 -12.70 13.20
N SER A 774 -43.27 -12.25 12.41
CA SER A 774 -43.47 -11.40 11.23
C SER A 774 -42.88 -12.03 9.97
N ALA A 775 -43.60 -11.93 8.86
CA ALA A 775 -43.10 -12.26 7.52
C ALA A 775 -43.63 -11.21 6.50
N ARG A 776 -43.10 -11.21 5.27
CA ARG A 776 -43.59 -10.35 4.20
C ARG A 776 -43.80 -11.12 2.90
N THR A 777 -44.71 -10.63 2.06
CA THR A 777 -44.91 -11.07 0.67
C THR A 777 -45.51 -9.92 -0.14
N TYR A 778 -45.59 -10.08 -1.45
CA TYR A 778 -46.32 -9.17 -2.36
C TYR A 778 -47.67 -9.77 -2.75
N VAL A 779 -48.56 -8.97 -3.34
CA VAL A 779 -49.85 -9.45 -3.89
C VAL A 779 -49.63 -10.64 -4.83
N GLY A 780 -50.21 -11.79 -4.48
CA GLY A 780 -50.07 -13.06 -5.20
C GLY A 780 -48.76 -13.83 -4.96
N GLY A 781 -47.84 -13.32 -4.14
CA GLY A 781 -46.58 -13.99 -3.78
C GLY A 781 -46.73 -14.95 -2.59
N THR A 782 -45.79 -15.89 -2.47
CA THR A 782 -45.69 -16.82 -1.32
C THR A 782 -44.70 -16.27 -0.28
N PRO A 783 -45.10 -16.08 1.00
CA PRO A 783 -44.19 -15.65 2.06
C PRO A 783 -43.26 -16.79 2.51
N GLU A 784 -42.03 -16.42 2.89
CA GLU A 784 -41.12 -17.29 3.62
C GLU A 784 -41.46 -17.21 5.12
N LEU A 785 -42.17 -18.21 5.66
CA LEU A 785 -42.58 -18.24 7.06
C LEU A 785 -41.46 -18.80 7.97
N PRO A 786 -41.21 -18.21 9.15
CA PRO A 786 -40.09 -18.62 10.00
C PRO A 786 -40.33 -19.97 10.68
N SER A 787 -39.33 -20.85 10.71
CA SER A 787 -39.42 -22.19 11.33
C SER A 787 -39.48 -22.20 12.86
N THR A 788 -39.34 -21.04 13.50
CA THR A 788 -39.47 -20.85 14.96
C THR A 788 -40.27 -19.59 15.27
N VAL A 789 -41.12 -19.65 16.30
CA VAL A 789 -41.74 -18.48 16.92
C VAL A 789 -41.01 -18.11 18.22
N THR A 790 -41.02 -16.84 18.63
CA THR A 790 -40.49 -16.42 19.93
C THR A 790 -41.57 -16.57 21.00
N ALA A 791 -41.18 -17.00 22.20
CA ALA A 791 -42.00 -16.97 23.39
C ALA A 791 -41.21 -16.37 24.56
N VAL A 792 -41.90 -15.88 25.59
CA VAL A 792 -41.29 -15.30 26.79
C VAL A 792 -41.68 -16.12 28.01
N SER A 793 -40.70 -16.47 28.85
CA SER A 793 -40.94 -17.22 30.09
C SER A 793 -41.75 -16.42 31.10
N ASP A 794 -42.69 -17.05 31.80
CA ASP A 794 -43.70 -16.38 32.64
C ASP A 794 -43.13 -15.61 33.85
N ARG A 795 -41.88 -15.84 34.28
CA ARG A 795 -41.31 -15.20 35.49
C ARG A 795 -39.86 -14.67 35.37
N HIS A 796 -39.13 -15.02 34.32
CA HIS A 796 -37.71 -14.67 34.16
C HIS A 796 -37.38 -13.88 32.89
N ASP A 797 -38.39 -13.47 32.12
CA ASP A 797 -38.30 -12.72 30.85
C ASP A 797 -37.35 -13.32 29.80
N ALA A 798 -37.06 -14.62 29.90
CA ALA A 798 -36.21 -15.34 28.97
C ALA A 798 -36.94 -15.51 27.63
N ARG A 799 -36.30 -15.06 26.55
CA ARG A 799 -36.82 -15.15 25.18
C ARG A 799 -36.38 -16.48 24.57
N VAL A 800 -37.35 -17.33 24.26
CA VAL A 800 -37.15 -18.71 23.80
C VAL A 800 -37.63 -18.83 22.35
N ARG A 801 -36.86 -19.47 21.47
CA ARG A 801 -37.33 -19.82 20.13
C ARG A 801 -37.88 -21.24 20.12
N LEU A 802 -39.18 -21.37 19.87
CA LEU A 802 -39.90 -22.64 19.84
C LEU A 802 -40.14 -23.07 18.38
N PRO A 803 -39.90 -24.34 18.00
CA PRO A 803 -40.28 -24.86 16.68
C PRO A 803 -41.78 -24.71 16.46
N VAL A 804 -42.19 -24.26 15.26
CA VAL A 804 -43.58 -23.96 14.93
C VAL A 804 -44.00 -24.57 13.59
N ALA A 805 -45.20 -25.14 13.55
CA ALA A 805 -45.87 -25.58 12.33
C ALA A 805 -46.97 -24.57 11.97
N TRP A 806 -46.90 -24.00 10.76
CA TRP A 806 -47.90 -23.04 10.25
C TRP A 806 -49.03 -23.74 9.50
N MET A 807 -50.25 -23.21 9.63
CA MET A 807 -51.44 -23.74 8.95
C MET A 807 -51.73 -22.89 7.71
N THR A 808 -51.16 -23.28 6.58
CA THR A 808 -51.12 -22.45 5.35
C THR A 808 -52.23 -22.73 4.34
N ASP A 809 -52.94 -23.86 4.46
CA ASP A 809 -53.66 -24.49 3.34
C ASP A 809 -54.82 -23.66 2.76
N ASP A 810 -55.46 -22.83 3.59
CA ASP A 810 -56.57 -21.93 3.20
C ASP A 810 -56.15 -20.44 3.11
N VAL A 811 -54.86 -20.12 3.23
CA VAL A 811 -54.38 -18.72 3.29
C VAL A 811 -54.08 -18.16 1.90
N THR A 812 -54.61 -16.97 1.60
CA THR A 812 -54.33 -16.26 0.33
C THR A 812 -53.84 -14.83 0.57
N TYR A 813 -52.89 -14.40 -0.26
CA TYR A 813 -52.23 -13.08 -0.18
C TYR A 813 -52.66 -12.19 -1.36
N GLY A 814 -53.96 -12.14 -1.62
CA GLY A 814 -54.54 -11.55 -2.84
C GLY A 814 -54.74 -10.02 -2.83
N GLN A 815 -54.47 -9.35 -1.71
CA GLN A 815 -54.65 -7.90 -1.54
C GLN A 815 -53.59 -7.35 -0.58
N VAL A 816 -53.22 -6.07 -0.74
CA VAL A 816 -52.34 -5.33 0.17
C VAL A 816 -52.98 -5.23 1.56
N GLY A 817 -52.21 -5.49 2.62
CA GLY A 817 -52.69 -5.50 4.00
C GLY A 817 -51.89 -6.46 4.90
N GLU A 818 -52.45 -6.84 6.04
CA GLU A 818 -51.84 -7.84 6.93
C GLU A 818 -52.69 -9.11 7.00
N VAL A 819 -52.06 -10.26 6.82
CA VAL A 819 -52.68 -11.59 6.88
C VAL A 819 -52.08 -12.36 8.05
N THR A 820 -52.87 -12.63 9.09
CA THR A 820 -52.42 -13.43 10.23
C THR A 820 -52.59 -14.91 9.94
N VAL A 821 -51.48 -15.65 9.89
CA VAL A 821 -51.47 -17.11 9.71
C VAL A 821 -51.34 -17.78 11.09
N PRO A 822 -52.27 -18.68 11.47
CA PRO A 822 -52.16 -19.43 12.71
C PRO A 822 -51.12 -20.55 12.60
N GLY A 823 -50.54 -20.92 13.73
CA GLY A 823 -49.63 -22.06 13.84
C GLY A 823 -49.66 -22.68 15.23
N THR A 824 -48.88 -23.74 15.40
CA THR A 824 -48.72 -24.47 16.65
C THR A 824 -47.25 -24.56 17.01
N ALA A 825 -46.85 -23.94 18.11
CA ALA A 825 -45.51 -24.02 18.67
C ALA A 825 -45.37 -25.26 19.56
N THR A 826 -44.21 -25.91 19.54
CA THR A 826 -43.90 -27.08 20.38
C THR A 826 -43.01 -26.67 21.56
N LEU A 827 -43.42 -27.03 22.77
CA LEU A 827 -42.70 -26.75 24.01
C LEU A 827 -41.68 -27.86 24.37
N PRO A 828 -40.69 -27.60 25.24
CA PRO A 828 -39.67 -28.58 25.63
C PRO A 828 -40.21 -29.87 26.28
N ASP A 829 -41.41 -29.84 26.86
CA ASP A 829 -42.08 -31.01 27.45
C ASP A 829 -42.88 -31.84 26.42
N GLY A 830 -42.95 -31.39 25.16
CA GLY A 830 -43.76 -31.99 24.10
C GLY A 830 -45.22 -31.53 24.08
N SER A 831 -45.63 -30.62 24.97
CA SER A 831 -46.90 -29.91 24.85
C SER A 831 -46.83 -28.81 23.78
N THR A 832 -47.94 -28.12 23.52
CA THR A 832 -48.02 -27.12 22.45
C THR A 832 -48.73 -25.84 22.87
N LEU A 833 -48.36 -24.73 22.22
CA LEU A 833 -49.00 -23.42 22.36
C LEU A 833 -49.54 -22.95 21.00
N PRO A 834 -50.65 -22.17 20.98
CA PRO A 834 -51.02 -21.40 19.80
C PRO A 834 -49.90 -20.43 19.43
N ALA A 835 -49.63 -20.30 18.14
CA ALA A 835 -48.71 -19.33 17.56
C ALA A 835 -49.40 -18.55 16.42
N SER A 836 -48.82 -17.41 16.06
CA SER A 836 -49.26 -16.63 14.88
C SER A 836 -48.06 -16.01 14.17
N VAL A 837 -48.18 -15.82 12.86
CA VAL A 837 -47.28 -14.98 12.07
C VAL A 837 -48.11 -13.96 11.29
N VAL A 838 -47.78 -12.68 11.46
CA VAL A 838 -48.35 -11.58 10.67
C VAL A 838 -47.56 -11.50 9.37
N VAL A 839 -48.22 -11.80 8.25
CA VAL A 839 -47.68 -11.64 6.90
C VAL A 839 -48.12 -10.27 6.38
N THR A 840 -47.20 -9.33 6.28
CA THR A 840 -47.47 -8.06 5.58
C THR A 840 -47.46 -8.33 4.07
N VAL A 841 -48.57 -8.05 3.39
CA VAL A 841 -48.73 -8.14 1.93
C VAL A 841 -48.60 -6.73 1.34
N THR A 842 -47.64 -6.52 0.46
CA THR A 842 -47.38 -5.22 -0.19
C THR A 842 -47.66 -5.28 -1.70
N GLU A 843 -47.63 -4.13 -2.38
CA GLU A 843 -47.38 -4.14 -3.83
C GLU A 843 -45.95 -4.68 -4.10
N PRO A 844 -45.71 -5.38 -5.22
CA PRO A 844 -44.39 -5.85 -5.58
C PRO A 844 -43.49 -4.74 -6.11
N VAL A 845 -42.27 -4.65 -5.59
CA VAL A 845 -41.16 -3.88 -6.18
C VAL A 845 -40.14 -4.81 -6.82
N GLU A 846 -39.28 -4.28 -7.69
CA GLU A 846 -38.09 -5.00 -8.15
C GLU A 846 -36.94 -4.85 -7.14
N ALA A 847 -36.29 -5.96 -6.81
CA ALA A 847 -35.03 -5.96 -6.05
C ALA A 847 -34.00 -6.87 -6.73
N ASN A 848 -32.70 -6.52 -6.66
CA ASN A 848 -31.61 -7.36 -7.17
C ASN A 848 -31.45 -8.59 -6.26
N ALA A 849 -32.05 -9.71 -6.67
CA ALA A 849 -32.02 -10.97 -5.93
C ALA A 849 -30.64 -11.63 -5.93
N ALA A 850 -29.72 -11.24 -6.83
CA ALA A 850 -28.36 -11.79 -6.87
C ALA A 850 -27.61 -11.56 -5.56
N LEU A 851 -27.84 -10.42 -4.89
CA LEU A 851 -27.22 -10.04 -3.61
C LEU A 851 -27.75 -10.84 -2.40
N THR A 852 -28.65 -11.80 -2.60
CA THR A 852 -29.13 -12.67 -1.51
C THR A 852 -27.99 -13.57 -1.00
N PRO A 853 -27.69 -13.62 0.32
CA PRO A 853 -26.68 -14.52 0.86
C PRO A 853 -26.96 -15.99 0.48
N GLY A 854 -25.95 -16.65 -0.09
CA GLY A 854 -26.08 -18.01 -0.64
C GLY A 854 -26.35 -18.08 -2.14
N THR A 855 -26.48 -16.95 -2.85
CA THR A 855 -26.40 -16.93 -4.32
C THR A 855 -25.03 -17.43 -4.81
N LEU A 856 -25.04 -18.32 -5.79
CA LEU A 856 -23.82 -18.85 -6.43
C LEU A 856 -23.76 -18.39 -7.89
N ALA A 857 -22.61 -17.90 -8.35
CA ALA A 857 -22.38 -17.56 -9.75
C ALA A 857 -21.25 -18.40 -10.37
N ALA A 858 -21.46 -18.81 -11.62
CA ALA A 858 -20.59 -19.73 -12.35
C ALA A 858 -20.48 -19.33 -13.84
N ALA A 859 -19.37 -19.68 -14.48
CA ALA A 859 -19.10 -19.33 -15.87
C ALA A 859 -18.63 -20.53 -16.70
N THR A 860 -18.83 -20.50 -18.02
CA THR A 860 -18.28 -21.50 -18.96
C THR A 860 -16.75 -21.42 -19.12
N TYR A 861 -16.16 -20.32 -18.67
CA TYR A 861 -14.73 -20.09 -18.49
C TYR A 861 -14.53 -18.85 -17.61
N THR A 862 -13.37 -18.71 -16.99
CA THR A 862 -12.95 -17.50 -16.27
C THR A 862 -11.45 -17.36 -16.46
N GLU A 863 -10.97 -16.14 -16.68
CA GLU A 863 -9.54 -15.83 -16.74
C GLU A 863 -8.85 -16.18 -15.40
N PRO A 864 -7.66 -16.80 -15.40
CA PRO A 864 -6.90 -17.05 -14.17
C PRO A 864 -6.68 -15.77 -13.34
N GLY A 865 -7.00 -15.82 -12.05
CA GLY A 865 -6.97 -14.68 -11.14
C GLY A 865 -8.35 -14.06 -10.85
N TYR A 866 -9.35 -14.30 -11.70
CA TYR A 866 -10.73 -13.82 -11.52
C TYR A 866 -11.64 -14.94 -11.00
N SER A 867 -12.85 -14.57 -10.55
CA SER A 867 -13.85 -15.53 -10.07
C SER A 867 -15.23 -15.21 -10.64
N ALA A 868 -15.92 -16.22 -11.18
CA ALA A 868 -17.31 -16.08 -11.59
C ALA A 868 -18.25 -15.70 -10.43
N GLN A 869 -17.88 -15.97 -9.17
CA GLN A 869 -18.62 -15.52 -8.00
C GLN A 869 -18.56 -14.00 -7.80
N GLY A 870 -17.58 -13.32 -8.41
CA GLY A 870 -17.42 -11.87 -8.32
C GLY A 870 -18.65 -11.12 -8.82
N VAL A 871 -19.30 -11.57 -9.91
CA VAL A 871 -20.38 -10.80 -10.58
C VAL A 871 -21.69 -10.68 -9.78
N VAL A 872 -21.71 -11.13 -8.53
CA VAL A 872 -22.82 -11.01 -7.57
C VAL A 872 -22.34 -10.45 -6.21
N ASN A 873 -21.19 -9.76 -6.20
CA ASN A 873 -20.60 -9.09 -5.02
C ASN A 873 -21.40 -7.84 -4.57
N GLY A 874 -22.11 -7.17 -5.49
CA GLY A 874 -22.75 -5.87 -5.26
C GLY A 874 -21.83 -4.66 -5.49
N ASP A 875 -20.66 -4.85 -6.11
CA ASP A 875 -19.80 -3.78 -6.59
C ASP A 875 -20.01 -3.60 -8.12
N PRO A 876 -20.65 -2.50 -8.56
CA PRO A 876 -20.88 -2.23 -9.98
C PRO A 876 -19.64 -1.62 -10.68
N SER A 877 -18.49 -1.53 -10.00
CA SER A 877 -17.30 -0.78 -10.44
C SER A 877 -16.01 -1.59 -10.53
N ASP A 878 -15.95 -2.80 -9.95
CA ASP A 878 -14.77 -3.67 -10.04
C ASP A 878 -14.70 -4.48 -11.36
N LYS A 879 -13.55 -5.10 -11.62
CA LYS A 879 -13.36 -6.02 -12.73
C LYS A 879 -13.65 -7.46 -12.26
N ALA A 880 -14.84 -7.73 -11.73
CA ALA A 880 -15.18 -8.99 -11.07
C ALA A 880 -14.86 -10.26 -11.91
N TRP A 881 -15.16 -10.22 -13.21
CA TRP A 881 -14.98 -11.36 -14.12
C TRP A 881 -14.43 -10.96 -15.49
N SER A 882 -13.70 -11.89 -16.11
CA SER A 882 -13.12 -11.79 -17.44
C SER A 882 -13.16 -13.13 -18.16
N ASN A 883 -13.40 -13.11 -19.48
CA ASN A 883 -13.23 -14.26 -20.36
C ASN A 883 -11.93 -14.21 -21.21
N TRP A 884 -11.02 -13.29 -20.91
CA TRP A 884 -9.77 -13.14 -21.65
C TRP A 884 -8.92 -14.43 -21.61
N ARG A 885 -8.21 -14.67 -22.72
CA ARG A 885 -7.32 -15.81 -22.87
C ARG A 885 -6.19 -15.46 -23.83
N SER A 886 -4.95 -15.69 -23.40
CA SER A 886 -3.77 -15.57 -24.26
C SER A 886 -3.88 -16.48 -25.50
N GLY A 887 -3.47 -15.96 -26.66
CA GLY A 887 -3.62 -16.63 -27.95
C GLY A 887 -5.05 -16.54 -28.50
N THR A 888 -5.72 -17.68 -28.69
CA THR A 888 -7.06 -17.72 -29.28
C THR A 888 -8.12 -17.28 -28.26
N GLN A 889 -8.61 -16.05 -28.43
CA GLN A 889 -9.76 -15.49 -27.71
C GLN A 889 -11.02 -16.34 -27.89
N ARG A 890 -11.94 -16.25 -26.93
CA ARG A 890 -13.18 -17.05 -26.88
C ARG A 890 -14.33 -16.29 -27.55
N PRO A 891 -15.06 -16.89 -28.51
CA PRO A 891 -16.11 -16.20 -29.28
C PRO A 891 -17.37 -15.87 -28.47
N GLY A 892 -17.51 -16.44 -27.27
CA GLY A 892 -18.64 -16.23 -26.38
C GLY A 892 -18.56 -17.13 -25.15
N ASP A 893 -19.26 -16.75 -24.11
CA ASP A 893 -19.32 -17.43 -22.81
C ASP A 893 -20.65 -17.12 -22.12
N THR A 894 -20.97 -17.86 -21.07
CA THR A 894 -22.19 -17.65 -20.27
C THR A 894 -21.86 -17.41 -18.81
N LEU A 895 -22.56 -16.48 -18.18
CA LEU A 895 -22.60 -16.28 -16.72
C LEU A 895 -23.93 -16.80 -16.17
N SER A 896 -23.88 -17.77 -15.27
CA SER A 896 -25.05 -18.35 -14.59
C SER A 896 -25.11 -17.86 -13.15
N VAL A 897 -26.27 -17.36 -12.73
CA VAL A 897 -26.56 -16.95 -11.34
C VAL A 897 -27.63 -17.89 -10.78
N THR A 898 -27.30 -18.59 -9.70
CA THR A 898 -28.18 -19.52 -8.98
C THR A 898 -28.59 -18.90 -7.66
N LEU A 899 -29.87 -18.58 -7.52
CA LEU A 899 -30.48 -18.00 -6.32
C LEU A 899 -30.72 -19.09 -5.27
N PRO A 900 -30.60 -18.78 -3.96
CA PRO A 900 -30.82 -19.76 -2.89
C PRO A 900 -32.28 -20.25 -2.79
N VAL A 901 -33.23 -19.48 -3.34
CA VAL A 901 -34.66 -19.83 -3.44
C VAL A 901 -35.22 -19.39 -4.80
N PRO A 902 -36.26 -20.07 -5.34
CA PRO A 902 -36.90 -19.62 -6.58
C PRO A 902 -37.61 -18.27 -6.41
N ARG A 903 -37.33 -17.32 -7.31
CA ARG A 903 -37.91 -15.96 -7.33
C ARG A 903 -38.58 -15.66 -8.67
N ASP A 904 -39.54 -14.73 -8.67
CA ASP A 904 -40.26 -14.28 -9.87
C ASP A 904 -39.43 -13.21 -10.60
N VAL A 905 -38.55 -13.63 -11.51
CA VAL A 905 -37.59 -12.75 -12.21
C VAL A 905 -38.31 -11.90 -13.26
N THR A 906 -37.99 -10.61 -13.31
CA THR A 906 -38.59 -9.60 -14.20
C THR A 906 -37.62 -9.08 -15.26
N ARG A 907 -36.34 -8.90 -14.89
CA ARG A 907 -35.24 -8.55 -15.82
C ARG A 907 -33.88 -8.94 -15.25
N VAL A 908 -32.89 -9.07 -16.11
CA VAL A 908 -31.48 -9.26 -15.72
C VAL A 908 -30.65 -8.15 -16.36
N VAL A 909 -29.75 -7.54 -15.61
CA VAL A 909 -28.81 -6.53 -16.11
C VAL A 909 -27.41 -7.13 -16.15
N THR A 910 -26.63 -6.81 -17.18
CA THR A 910 -25.20 -7.07 -17.23
C THR A 910 -24.46 -5.74 -17.26
N ARG A 911 -23.66 -5.47 -16.23
CA ARG A 911 -22.75 -4.32 -16.14
C ARG A 911 -21.39 -4.74 -16.66
N PHE A 912 -20.99 -4.25 -17.82
CA PHE A 912 -19.65 -4.50 -18.34
C PHE A 912 -18.62 -3.59 -17.66
N TYR A 913 -17.36 -4.04 -17.61
CA TYR A 913 -16.21 -3.27 -17.12
C TYR A 913 -15.31 -2.89 -18.29
N GLN A 914 -14.76 -1.67 -18.35
CA GLN A 914 -13.81 -1.29 -19.41
C GLN A 914 -12.36 -1.63 -19.03
N ASP A 915 -11.76 -2.57 -19.74
CA ASP A 915 -10.41 -3.03 -19.46
C ASP A 915 -9.34 -2.13 -20.11
N GLY A 916 -9.13 -0.97 -19.49
CA GLY A 916 -8.23 0.08 -19.98
C GLY A 916 -8.79 0.78 -21.22
N GLY A 917 -8.00 0.79 -22.31
CA GLY A 917 -8.43 1.35 -23.60
C GLY A 917 -9.19 0.37 -24.51
N ASN A 918 -9.47 -0.86 -24.05
CA ASN A 918 -10.04 -1.92 -24.88
C ASN A 918 -11.58 -1.94 -24.85
N VAL A 919 -12.20 -2.31 -25.98
CA VAL A 919 -13.65 -2.61 -26.06
C VAL A 919 -13.90 -4.04 -25.57
N SER A 920 -13.76 -4.24 -24.26
CA SER A 920 -13.83 -5.54 -23.58
C SER A 920 -15.28 -5.98 -23.27
N TYR A 921 -16.17 -5.92 -24.27
CA TYR A 921 -17.62 -6.07 -24.10
C TYR A 921 -18.21 -7.21 -24.93
N ALA A 922 -19.41 -7.68 -24.55
CA ALA A 922 -20.20 -8.54 -25.42
C ALA A 922 -20.70 -7.75 -26.64
N ARG A 923 -20.89 -8.44 -27.77
CA ARG A 923 -21.63 -7.96 -28.94
C ARG A 923 -23.13 -8.22 -28.80
N THR A 924 -23.51 -9.33 -28.17
CA THR A 924 -24.92 -9.70 -27.92
C THR A 924 -25.09 -10.32 -26.55
N VAL A 925 -26.26 -10.10 -25.94
CA VAL A 925 -26.68 -10.69 -24.67
C VAL A 925 -28.07 -11.32 -24.83
N GLN A 926 -28.27 -12.53 -24.30
CA GLN A 926 -29.59 -13.15 -24.15
C GLN A 926 -29.70 -13.76 -22.75
N VAL A 927 -30.92 -13.83 -22.19
CA VAL A 927 -31.18 -14.43 -20.88
C VAL A 927 -31.98 -15.73 -21.03
N GLU A 928 -31.47 -16.79 -20.42
CA GLU A 928 -32.15 -18.06 -20.20
C GLU A 928 -32.49 -18.23 -18.71
N ALA A 929 -33.53 -19.01 -18.43
CA ALA A 929 -33.89 -19.44 -17.08
C ALA A 929 -33.82 -20.97 -16.94
N LEU A 930 -33.55 -21.46 -15.75
CA LEU A 930 -33.63 -22.89 -15.43
C LEU A 930 -35.09 -23.25 -15.14
N LEU A 931 -35.73 -23.97 -16.08
CA LEU A 931 -37.14 -24.33 -16.03
C LEU A 931 -37.29 -25.84 -16.23
N ALA A 932 -37.94 -26.52 -15.29
CA ALA A 932 -38.08 -27.98 -15.24
C ALA A 932 -36.74 -28.76 -15.37
N GLY A 933 -35.63 -28.16 -14.90
CA GLY A 933 -34.29 -28.76 -14.96
C GLY A 933 -33.54 -28.53 -16.28
N ALA A 934 -34.12 -27.81 -17.25
CA ALA A 934 -33.49 -27.43 -18.50
C ALA A 934 -33.33 -25.90 -18.60
N TRP A 935 -32.24 -25.45 -19.23
CA TRP A 935 -32.08 -24.03 -19.60
C TRP A 935 -32.98 -23.71 -20.80
N GLN A 936 -33.74 -22.63 -20.71
CA GLN A 936 -34.68 -22.19 -21.74
C GLN A 936 -34.59 -20.67 -21.92
N PRO A 937 -34.52 -20.13 -23.15
CA PRO A 937 -34.57 -18.69 -23.39
C PRO A 937 -35.84 -18.06 -22.82
N VAL A 938 -35.67 -16.96 -22.08
CA VAL A 938 -36.77 -16.14 -21.53
C VAL A 938 -36.75 -14.69 -22.02
N SER A 939 -35.70 -14.29 -22.74
CA SER A 939 -35.61 -13.02 -23.49
C SER A 939 -35.32 -13.24 -24.97
N GLU A 940 -35.60 -12.20 -25.76
CA GLU A 940 -34.98 -12.00 -27.07
C GLU A 940 -33.46 -11.78 -26.96
N VAL A 941 -32.75 -11.86 -28.10
CA VAL A 941 -31.33 -11.49 -28.18
C VAL A 941 -31.18 -9.98 -28.31
N VAL A 942 -30.50 -9.36 -27.34
CA VAL A 942 -30.18 -7.93 -27.33
C VAL A 942 -28.80 -7.71 -27.94
N THR A 943 -28.66 -6.73 -28.84
CA THR A 943 -27.35 -6.25 -29.32
C THR A 943 -26.81 -5.20 -28.36
N VAL A 944 -25.54 -5.26 -28.02
CA VAL A 944 -24.90 -4.29 -27.13
C VAL A 944 -24.45 -3.08 -27.95
N ASP A 945 -24.82 -1.88 -27.51
CA ASP A 945 -24.27 -0.63 -28.03
C ASP A 945 -23.00 -0.27 -27.25
N ALA A 946 -21.94 0.08 -27.98
CA ALA A 946 -20.62 0.43 -27.45
C ALA A 946 -20.09 1.74 -28.06
N THR A 947 -21.00 2.66 -28.44
CA THR A 947 -20.66 3.95 -29.07
C THR A 947 -20.30 5.08 -28.11
N GLY A 948 -20.41 4.86 -26.79
CA GLY A 948 -20.10 5.84 -25.74
C GLY A 948 -18.75 5.60 -25.04
N PRO A 949 -18.23 6.59 -24.29
CA PRO A 949 -16.96 6.50 -23.54
C PRO A 949 -17.07 5.78 -22.18
N ALA A 950 -18.23 5.18 -21.87
CA ALA A 950 -18.51 4.49 -20.62
C ALA A 950 -18.94 3.05 -20.91
N ALA A 951 -18.67 2.14 -19.98
CA ALA A 951 -18.95 0.72 -20.17
C ALA A 951 -20.47 0.44 -20.27
N PRO A 952 -20.92 -0.40 -21.23
CA PRO A 952 -22.34 -0.67 -21.42
C PRO A 952 -23.02 -1.32 -20.21
N VAL A 953 -24.24 -0.89 -19.91
CA VAL A 953 -25.13 -1.51 -18.93
C VAL A 953 -26.36 -2.03 -19.67
N VAL A 954 -26.45 -3.36 -19.80
CA VAL A 954 -27.44 -4.01 -20.68
C VAL A 954 -28.55 -4.62 -19.84
N SER A 955 -29.66 -3.90 -19.70
CA SER A 955 -30.85 -4.37 -18.98
C SER A 955 -31.80 -5.14 -19.91
N VAL A 956 -31.83 -6.47 -19.76
CA VAL A 956 -32.64 -7.38 -20.57
C VAL A 956 -33.92 -7.77 -19.83
N PRO A 957 -35.12 -7.37 -20.30
CA PRO A 957 -36.38 -7.84 -19.72
C PRO A 957 -36.56 -9.33 -20.01
N VAL A 958 -37.12 -10.06 -19.04
CA VAL A 958 -37.48 -11.48 -19.22
C VAL A 958 -38.98 -11.67 -19.22
N THR A 959 -39.43 -12.71 -19.91
CA THR A 959 -40.78 -13.27 -19.71
C THR A 959 -40.89 -13.68 -18.23
N LEU A 960 -41.90 -13.18 -17.53
CA LEU A 960 -42.05 -13.38 -16.08
C LEU A 960 -42.08 -14.88 -15.74
N VAL A 961 -41.03 -15.37 -15.08
CA VAL A 961 -40.87 -16.77 -14.68
C VAL A 961 -40.43 -16.88 -13.23
N ARG A 962 -40.93 -17.90 -12.52
CA ARG A 962 -40.38 -18.30 -11.23
C ARG A 962 -39.26 -19.31 -11.45
N THR A 963 -38.02 -18.94 -11.14
CA THR A 963 -36.85 -19.81 -11.31
C THR A 963 -35.87 -19.66 -10.16
N SER A 964 -35.08 -20.72 -9.91
CA SER A 964 -33.92 -20.69 -9.00
C SER A 964 -32.61 -20.32 -9.71
N ALA A 965 -32.57 -20.22 -11.04
CA ALA A 965 -31.34 -19.81 -11.72
C ALA A 965 -31.60 -19.15 -13.08
N VAL A 966 -30.79 -18.13 -13.39
CA VAL A 966 -30.74 -17.46 -14.70
C VAL A 966 -29.35 -17.61 -15.32
N ARG A 967 -29.27 -17.53 -16.65
CA ARG A 967 -28.02 -17.59 -17.40
C ARG A 967 -27.99 -16.50 -18.46
N VAL A 968 -27.02 -15.62 -18.35
CA VAL A 968 -26.67 -14.61 -19.35
C VAL A 968 -25.78 -15.30 -20.39
N VAL A 969 -26.24 -15.37 -21.63
CA VAL A 969 -25.52 -15.94 -22.78
C VAL A 969 -24.94 -14.79 -23.60
N MET A 970 -23.63 -14.76 -23.78
CA MET A 970 -22.92 -13.62 -24.37
C MET A 970 -22.02 -14.02 -25.54
N THR A 971 -22.10 -13.27 -26.64
CA THR A 971 -21.13 -13.36 -27.76
C THR A 971 -20.08 -12.29 -27.58
N ALA A 972 -18.79 -12.61 -27.63
CA ALA A 972 -17.70 -11.67 -27.37
C ALA A 972 -17.40 -10.75 -28.57
N ASN A 973 -16.97 -9.52 -28.29
CA ASN A 973 -16.35 -8.62 -29.29
C ASN A 973 -14.81 -8.64 -29.16
N GLY A 974 -14.22 -9.83 -29.23
CA GLY A 974 -12.82 -10.09 -28.86
C GLY A 974 -12.74 -10.76 -27.49
N TYR A 975 -12.87 -9.99 -26.41
CA TYR A 975 -13.05 -10.51 -25.05
C TYR A 975 -14.08 -9.69 -24.26
N MET A 976 -14.50 -10.20 -23.11
CA MET A 976 -15.57 -9.66 -22.27
C MET A 976 -15.12 -9.57 -20.82
N THR A 977 -15.38 -8.42 -20.19
CA THR A 977 -15.17 -8.17 -18.76
C THR A 977 -16.43 -7.61 -18.13
N VAL A 978 -16.84 -8.14 -16.97
CA VAL A 978 -18.13 -7.87 -16.32
C VAL A 978 -17.87 -7.53 -14.86
N SER A 979 -18.50 -6.45 -14.37
CA SER A 979 -18.57 -6.10 -12.95
C SER A 979 -19.70 -6.87 -12.27
N GLU A 980 -20.93 -6.76 -12.78
CA GLU A 980 -22.11 -7.29 -12.10
C GLU A 980 -23.14 -7.93 -13.05
N VAL A 981 -23.84 -8.95 -12.56
CA VAL A 981 -25.06 -9.50 -13.15
C VAL A 981 -26.21 -9.31 -12.16
N GLU A 982 -26.92 -8.18 -12.27
CA GLU A 982 -28.08 -7.88 -11.43
C GLU A 982 -29.28 -8.74 -11.85
N VAL A 983 -29.87 -9.51 -10.93
CA VAL A 983 -31.05 -10.36 -11.22
C VAL A 983 -32.27 -9.77 -10.53
N PHE A 984 -33.01 -8.91 -11.24
CA PHE A 984 -34.19 -8.25 -10.67
C PHE A 984 -35.39 -9.20 -10.63
N ALA A 985 -35.99 -9.31 -9.46
CA ALA A 985 -37.17 -10.12 -9.21
C ALA A 985 -38.15 -9.39 -8.29
N LYS A 986 -39.40 -9.85 -8.26
CA LYS A 986 -40.42 -9.32 -7.34
C LYS A 986 -40.01 -9.53 -5.88
N SER A 987 -40.13 -8.46 -5.10
CA SER A 987 -39.91 -8.41 -3.65
C SER A 987 -41.08 -7.64 -3.00
N PRO A 988 -41.44 -7.93 -1.74
CA PRO A 988 -42.19 -6.96 -0.94
C PRO A 988 -41.37 -5.68 -0.71
N THR A 989 -42.07 -4.60 -0.35
CA THR A 989 -41.48 -3.38 0.26
C THR A 989 -41.29 -3.55 1.77
#